data_AF-A0A497TQN4-F1
#
_entry.id   AF-A0A497TQN4-F1
#
_cell.length_a   1.000
_cell.length_b   1.000
_cell.length_c   1.000
_cell.angle_alpha   90.00
_cell.angle_beta   90.00
_cell.angle_gamma   90.00
#
_symmetry.space_group_name_H-M   'P 1'
#
loop_
_entity.id
_entity.type
_entity.pdbx_description
1 polymer ?
#
loop_
_entity_poly.entity_id
_entity_poly.type
_entity_poly.pdbx_seq_one_letter_code
_entity_poly.pdbx_strand_id
1 'polypeptide(L)'
;MSVVYSAASNPLDPILSGINSAGSGPVSSSMLPDGSVFKTNFWDGAQTAYDAFYPSGILPAFYPPGANILDLGLPMPNVEQLYLGDGNLSADQQSMPGRHGPYTDNLTELFEAFVMDQPFFTNPAFKFGYVKEGVNWYEAPGIPMTAYDDYGRENPWPLLRVQAIDAAGTVLASNDTVVPISGEANCGICHNAPVDGGNGEATKNLVGEPSTVLDDPQLDAVPLDVSLEYAADLNLIRLHDQKHGTDLQNSTPVVCQTCHYTPALDLAQLGPLGPENDGPLVLNGVTISDSMANGRDQVKHKSMSNVMHSHHGSVTDDNGDKLFPDMPPAIKNDLGIVENFQQRRDVLEATCYQCHPGRRTDCLRGAMSNGGMLCQDCHGNMEQVGNDFTRGVSPATPGKFELGGDFYTNADQPRVPWANEPGCGSCHTGDAMDNLASSANTMVNNVDADANVDGIRLFQAYLTSDAKATPIVPTNKRFAENVIEANNPAVSGPADPRIGNPMLYRISTGHEGIFCEACHGATHGIWPNKNPDANDNVAAVQLQGHTGTVSECSTCHTGDLGNTLEGPHGMHPVGDTSFSNGGHEDLAEKKPDACRACHGVNGEGTVLARAATDRTLSNEGKSITLARGEPVTCTHCHENEL
;
A
#
# COMPACT_ATOMS: atom_id res chain seq x y z
N MET A 1 5.90 12.49 26.75
CA MET A 1 6.59 12.04 25.53
C MET A 1 5.72 12.48 24.37
N SER A 2 6.34 12.99 23.32
CA SER A 2 5.65 13.42 22.09
C SER A 2 6.35 12.75 20.92
N VAL A 3 5.66 12.60 19.79
CA VAL A 3 6.25 12.11 18.55
C VAL A 3 6.25 13.26 17.56
N VAL A 4 7.39 13.45 16.90
CA VAL A 4 7.61 14.51 15.90
C VAL A 4 8.17 13.94 14.61
N TYR A 5 7.96 14.64 13.50
CA TYR A 5 8.51 14.31 12.19
C TYR A 5 9.21 15.48 11.53
N SER A 6 10.15 15.19 10.63
CA SER A 6 10.85 16.18 9.79
C SER A 6 11.32 15.50 8.50
N ALA A 7 11.68 16.28 7.48
CA ALA A 7 12.25 15.72 6.26
C ALA A 7 13.60 15.05 6.55
N ALA A 8 13.91 13.96 5.85
CA ALA A 8 15.19 13.27 5.95
C ALA A 8 15.76 12.98 4.56
N SER A 9 17.04 12.66 4.51
CA SER A 9 17.73 12.34 3.26
C SER A 9 18.77 11.26 3.49
N ASN A 10 18.92 10.40 2.50
CA ASN A 10 20.00 9.42 2.43
C ASN A 10 21.07 9.91 1.46
N PRO A 11 22.31 10.18 1.91
CA PRO A 11 23.39 10.63 1.02
C PRO A 11 23.85 9.56 0.03
N LEU A 12 23.44 8.31 0.21
CA LEU A 12 23.70 7.19 -0.70
C LEU A 12 22.49 6.85 -1.58
N ASP A 13 21.40 7.63 -1.51
CA ASP A 13 20.18 7.33 -2.27
C ASP A 13 20.53 7.15 -3.76
N PRO A 14 20.18 5.99 -4.38
CA PRO A 14 20.42 5.71 -5.78
C PRO A 14 19.94 6.84 -6.70
N ILE A 15 18.90 7.57 -6.30
CA ILE A 15 18.32 8.70 -7.04
C ILE A 15 19.36 9.77 -7.39
N LEU A 16 20.40 9.91 -6.58
CA LEU A 16 21.50 10.86 -6.80
C LEU A 16 22.34 10.52 -8.04
N SER A 17 22.28 9.28 -8.51
CA SER A 17 22.95 8.80 -9.74
C SER A 17 22.07 8.88 -11.00
N GLY A 18 20.82 9.33 -10.86
CA GLY A 18 19.86 9.40 -11.97
C GLY A 18 19.03 8.13 -12.19
N ILE A 19 19.04 7.21 -11.23
CA ILE A 19 18.30 5.94 -11.23
C ILE A 19 17.53 5.83 -9.90
N ASN A 20 16.28 5.38 -9.91
CA ASN A 20 15.48 5.22 -8.70
C ASN A 20 15.99 4.09 -7.76
N SER A 21 15.40 3.99 -6.57
CA SER A 21 15.78 2.98 -5.57
C SER A 21 15.46 1.53 -5.98
N ALA A 22 14.71 1.30 -7.07
CA ALA A 22 14.46 -0.02 -7.64
C ALA A 22 15.38 -0.36 -8.83
N GLY A 23 16.24 0.57 -9.25
CA GLY A 23 17.16 0.37 -10.38
C GLY A 23 16.65 0.84 -11.74
N SER A 24 15.49 1.50 -11.80
CA SER A 24 14.92 2.04 -13.04
C SER A 24 15.25 3.52 -13.24
N GLY A 25 15.35 3.97 -14.49
CA GLY A 25 15.67 5.35 -14.83
C GLY A 25 15.57 5.62 -16.33
N PRO A 26 15.82 6.86 -16.78
CA PRO A 26 16.30 8.00 -15.99
C PRO A 26 15.22 8.59 -15.06
N VAL A 27 15.65 9.20 -13.97
CA VAL A 27 14.78 10.01 -13.09
C VAL A 27 14.33 11.28 -13.80
N SER A 28 13.11 11.71 -13.51
CA SER A 28 12.52 12.92 -14.09
C SER A 28 13.01 14.17 -13.35
N SER A 29 12.81 15.32 -13.98
CA SER A 29 13.08 16.62 -13.36
C SER A 29 11.94 17.59 -13.61
N SER A 30 11.59 18.37 -12.59
CA SER A 30 10.67 19.50 -12.68
C SER A 30 11.38 20.83 -12.95
N MET A 31 12.67 20.82 -13.32
CA MET A 31 13.39 22.04 -13.70
C MET A 31 12.92 22.57 -15.06
N LEU A 32 12.69 23.88 -15.13
CA LEU A 32 12.33 24.61 -16.33
C LEU A 32 13.59 24.97 -17.16
N PRO A 33 13.45 25.33 -18.45
CA PRO A 33 14.58 25.71 -19.31
C PRO A 33 15.40 26.91 -18.80
N ASP A 34 14.82 27.76 -17.95
CA ASP A 34 15.49 28.91 -17.32
C ASP A 34 16.28 28.53 -16.05
N GLY A 35 16.23 27.25 -15.64
CA GLY A 35 16.89 26.71 -14.45
C GLY A 35 16.09 26.85 -13.15
N SER A 36 14.87 27.38 -13.19
CA SER A 36 13.98 27.40 -12.03
C SER A 36 13.29 26.05 -11.80
N VAL A 37 12.86 25.78 -10.56
CA VAL A 37 12.15 24.55 -10.20
C VAL A 37 10.65 24.81 -10.26
N PHE A 38 9.93 24.03 -11.07
CA PHE A 38 8.47 23.96 -10.97
C PHE A 38 8.11 23.17 -9.72
N LYS A 39 7.46 23.86 -8.77
CA LYS A 39 6.87 23.25 -7.58
C LYS A 39 5.48 22.73 -7.90
N THR A 40 5.05 21.74 -7.12
CA THR A 40 3.67 21.29 -7.17
C THR A 40 2.71 22.48 -7.04
N ASN A 41 1.69 22.48 -7.89
CA ASN A 41 0.56 23.42 -7.85
C ASN A 41 -0.63 22.84 -7.08
N PHE A 42 -0.41 21.79 -6.27
CA PHE A 42 -1.48 21.10 -5.54
C PHE A 42 -2.41 22.07 -4.82
N TRP A 43 -1.84 23.02 -4.06
CA TRP A 43 -2.63 23.99 -3.28
C TRP A 43 -3.35 25.05 -4.11
N ASP A 44 -2.99 25.25 -5.38
CA ASP A 44 -3.68 26.19 -6.26
C ASP A 44 -5.08 25.69 -6.63
N GLY A 45 -5.27 24.37 -6.68
CA GLY A 45 -6.54 23.72 -7.03
C GLY A 45 -7.17 22.86 -5.95
N ALA A 46 -6.41 22.45 -4.92
CA ALA A 46 -6.84 21.45 -3.94
C ALA A 46 -8.15 21.81 -3.24
N GLN A 47 -8.36 23.06 -2.84
CA GLN A 47 -9.59 23.47 -2.17
C GLN A 47 -10.82 23.20 -3.05
N THR A 48 -10.80 23.68 -4.30
CA THR A 48 -11.90 23.48 -5.25
C THR A 48 -12.07 22.01 -5.63
N ALA A 49 -10.97 21.30 -5.86
CA ALA A 49 -10.98 19.90 -6.26
C ALA A 49 -11.50 18.97 -5.15
N TYR A 50 -11.14 19.23 -3.89
CA TYR A 50 -11.49 18.38 -2.77
C TYR A 50 -12.75 18.82 -2.00
N ASP A 51 -13.30 20.01 -2.26
CA ASP A 51 -14.48 20.53 -1.52
C ASP A 51 -15.63 19.53 -1.52
N ALA A 52 -15.92 18.91 -2.67
CA ALA A 52 -16.98 17.91 -2.81
C ALA A 52 -16.80 16.69 -1.89
N PHE A 53 -15.60 16.41 -1.37
CA PHE A 53 -15.38 15.32 -0.42
C PHE A 53 -15.77 15.68 1.02
N TYR A 54 -16.00 16.95 1.30
CA TYR A 54 -16.50 17.45 2.57
C TYR A 54 -17.97 17.85 2.43
N PRO A 55 -18.74 17.86 3.54
CA PRO A 55 -20.05 18.51 3.53
C PRO A 55 -19.90 19.98 3.10
N SER A 56 -20.92 20.50 2.42
CA SER A 56 -20.90 21.86 1.85
C SER A 56 -20.46 22.92 2.87
N GLY A 57 -19.47 23.75 2.49
CA GLY A 57 -18.97 24.83 3.34
C GLY A 57 -18.01 24.41 4.46
N ILE A 58 -17.74 23.11 4.66
CA ILE A 58 -16.82 22.64 5.71
C ILE A 58 -15.35 22.87 5.34
N LEU A 59 -14.90 22.45 4.14
CA LEU A 59 -13.50 22.61 3.75
C LEU A 59 -13.06 24.09 3.76
N PRO A 60 -13.83 25.06 3.23
CA PRO A 60 -13.48 26.48 3.30
C PRO A 60 -13.42 27.04 4.72
N ALA A 61 -14.09 26.41 5.70
CA ALA A 61 -14.01 26.83 7.09
C ALA A 61 -12.63 26.56 7.71
N PHE A 62 -11.93 25.52 7.24
CA PHE A 62 -10.54 25.26 7.58
C PHE A 62 -9.57 26.11 6.77
N TYR A 63 -9.99 26.57 5.58
CA TYR A 63 -9.19 27.41 4.70
C TYR A 63 -9.76 28.81 4.43
N PRO A 64 -9.89 29.69 5.45
CA PRO A 64 -10.57 30.97 5.27
C PRO A 64 -9.83 31.89 4.27
N PRO A 65 -10.55 32.51 3.32
CA PRO A 65 -9.96 33.42 2.35
C PRO A 65 -9.13 34.53 3.00
N GLY A 66 -7.91 34.74 2.50
CA GLY A 66 -7.00 35.78 2.99
C GLY A 66 -6.16 35.39 4.23
N ALA A 67 -6.32 34.18 4.77
CA ALA A 67 -5.38 33.63 5.73
C ALA A 67 -4.22 32.92 5.00
N ASN A 68 -2.98 33.26 5.34
CA ASN A 68 -1.81 32.55 4.81
C ASN A 68 -1.60 31.23 5.58
N ILE A 69 -2.42 30.25 5.23
CA ILE A 69 -2.44 28.89 5.79
C ILE A 69 -1.76 27.88 4.86
N LEU A 70 -0.95 28.38 3.92
CA LEU A 70 -0.12 27.55 3.06
C LEU A 70 0.69 26.56 3.92
N ASP A 71 0.87 25.36 3.36
CA ASP A 71 1.63 24.25 3.94
C ASP A 71 0.99 23.60 5.19
N LEU A 72 -0.35 23.61 5.26
CA LEU A 72 -1.14 22.70 6.11
C LEU A 72 -1.70 21.54 5.28
N GLY A 73 -1.68 20.32 5.81
CA GLY A 73 -2.37 19.17 5.23
C GLY A 73 -3.90 19.34 5.19
N LEU A 74 -4.57 18.56 4.34
CA LEU A 74 -6.03 18.50 4.24
C LEU A 74 -6.65 18.12 5.60
N PRO A 75 -7.79 18.73 6.02
CA PRO A 75 -8.43 18.38 7.28
C PRO A 75 -8.93 16.93 7.20
N MET A 76 -8.44 16.09 8.09
CA MET A 76 -8.78 14.67 8.13
C MET A 76 -9.83 14.42 9.22
N PRO A 77 -11.00 13.82 8.88
CA PRO A 77 -12.01 13.42 9.85
C PRO A 77 -11.46 12.51 10.96
N ASN A 78 -11.81 12.81 12.21
CA ASN A 78 -11.58 11.92 13.34
C ASN A 78 -12.67 10.83 13.35
N VAL A 79 -12.39 9.73 12.66
CA VAL A 79 -13.33 8.61 12.52
C VAL A 79 -13.53 7.85 13.83
N GLU A 80 -12.53 7.83 14.71
CA GLU A 80 -12.65 7.20 16.03
C GLU A 80 -13.73 7.90 16.87
N GLN A 81 -13.65 9.23 17.02
CA GLN A 81 -14.67 10.00 17.73
C GLN A 81 -16.05 9.85 17.08
N LEU A 82 -16.11 9.91 15.74
CA LEU A 82 -17.36 9.82 14.99
C LEU A 82 -18.07 8.48 15.19
N TYR A 83 -17.36 7.35 15.13
CA TYR A 83 -17.98 6.03 15.13
C TYR A 83 -17.97 5.32 16.49
N LEU A 84 -16.98 5.62 17.35
CA LEU A 84 -16.77 4.95 18.63
C LEU A 84 -16.96 5.89 19.83
N GLY A 85 -16.98 7.20 19.59
CA GLY A 85 -17.12 8.24 20.61
C GLY A 85 -18.53 8.79 20.75
N ASP A 86 -18.63 10.12 20.76
CA ASP A 86 -19.88 10.87 20.98
C ASP A 86 -20.69 11.12 19.71
N GLY A 87 -20.22 10.62 18.56
CA GLY A 87 -20.88 10.80 17.26
C GLY A 87 -20.65 12.17 16.64
N ASN A 88 -19.81 13.03 17.24
CA ASN A 88 -19.46 14.31 16.64
C ASN A 88 -18.36 14.13 15.60
N LEU A 89 -18.56 14.75 14.43
CA LEU A 89 -17.52 14.85 13.40
C LEU A 89 -16.58 16.01 13.75
N SER A 90 -15.35 15.68 14.09
CA SER A 90 -14.21 16.60 14.20
C SER A 90 -13.17 16.27 13.13
N ALA A 91 -12.20 17.16 12.92
CA ALA A 91 -11.09 16.91 11.99
C ALA A 91 -9.79 17.53 12.50
N ASP A 92 -8.69 16.85 12.22
CA ASP A 92 -7.33 17.29 12.54
C ASP A 92 -6.64 17.78 11.27
N GLN A 93 -5.76 18.78 11.41
CA GLN A 93 -4.87 19.26 10.34
C GLN A 93 -3.43 19.15 10.80
N GLN A 94 -2.51 18.96 9.87
CA GLN A 94 -1.10 18.73 10.18
C GLN A 94 -0.25 19.79 9.48
N SER A 95 0.82 20.24 10.13
CA SER A 95 1.79 21.14 9.49
C SER A 95 2.72 20.36 8.57
N MET A 96 2.96 20.84 7.36
CA MET A 96 3.96 20.21 6.50
C MET A 96 5.37 20.52 7.01
N PRO A 97 6.31 19.56 6.89
CA PRO A 97 7.72 19.85 7.14
C PRO A 97 8.18 21.01 6.24
N GLY A 98 8.90 21.97 6.83
CA GLY A 98 9.43 23.11 6.08
C GLY A 98 8.46 24.27 5.87
N ARG A 99 7.21 24.20 6.38
CA ARG A 99 6.20 25.28 6.32
C ARG A 99 6.71 26.67 6.70
N HIS A 100 7.64 26.74 7.63
CA HIS A 100 8.16 28.01 8.16
C HIS A 100 9.31 28.62 7.34
N GLY A 101 9.86 27.87 6.38
CA GLY A 101 11.03 28.27 5.61
C GLY A 101 11.44 27.16 4.66
N PRO A 102 10.70 26.94 3.56
CA PRO A 102 11.10 25.95 2.55
C PRO A 102 12.52 26.28 2.09
N TYR A 103 13.34 25.26 1.82
CA TYR A 103 14.79 25.35 1.51
C TYR A 103 15.74 25.79 2.62
N THR A 104 15.30 26.52 3.64
CA THR A 104 16.19 27.05 4.69
C THR A 104 16.05 26.33 6.01
N ASP A 105 14.85 25.83 6.31
CA ASP A 105 14.50 25.24 7.59
C ASP A 105 13.87 23.85 7.42
N ASN A 106 14.27 22.93 8.30
CA ASN A 106 13.67 21.60 8.44
C ASN A 106 13.23 21.42 9.90
N LEU A 107 12.35 22.31 10.35
CA LEU A 107 11.81 22.26 11.70
C LEU A 107 10.97 20.99 11.87
N THR A 108 11.01 20.44 13.08
CA THR A 108 10.21 19.28 13.46
C THR A 108 8.76 19.67 13.67
N GLU A 109 7.85 18.91 13.10
CA GLU A 109 6.40 19.04 13.26
C GLU A 109 5.86 17.96 14.19
N LEU A 110 4.80 18.26 14.93
CA LEU A 110 4.16 17.32 15.86
C LEU A 110 3.19 16.42 15.11
N PHE A 111 3.13 15.13 15.46
CA PHE A 111 1.96 14.31 15.13
C PHE A 111 0.79 14.78 16.01
N GLU A 112 -0.16 15.52 15.45
CA GLU A 112 -1.23 16.15 16.25
C GLU A 112 -2.31 15.15 16.71
N ALA A 113 -2.47 14.02 16.01
CA ALA A 113 -3.47 13.00 16.33
C ALA A 113 -2.86 11.79 17.06
N PHE A 114 -3.64 11.24 18.00
CA PHE A 114 -3.37 9.95 18.62
C PHE A 114 -4.66 9.11 18.56
N VAL A 115 -4.58 7.95 17.92
CA VAL A 115 -5.73 7.06 17.69
C VAL A 115 -5.58 5.84 18.59
N MET A 116 -6.60 5.51 19.38
CA MET A 116 -6.59 4.30 20.22
C MET A 116 -7.18 3.10 19.47
N ASP A 117 -8.32 3.30 18.83
CA ASP A 117 -9.07 2.32 18.05
C ASP A 117 -9.37 2.86 16.65
N GLN A 118 -9.13 2.04 15.62
CA GLN A 118 -9.36 2.43 14.24
C GLN A 118 -10.66 1.80 13.70
N PRO A 119 -11.77 2.55 13.58
CA PRO A 119 -12.94 2.08 12.88
C PRO A 119 -12.73 2.11 11.36
N PHE A 120 -13.28 1.12 10.68
CA PHE A 120 -13.25 0.97 9.23
C PHE A 120 -14.63 0.57 8.72
N PHE A 121 -15.34 1.49 8.07
CA PHE A 121 -16.66 1.33 7.46
C PHE A 121 -17.65 0.57 8.36
N THR A 122 -17.77 0.99 9.62
CA THR A 122 -18.54 0.27 10.66
C THR A 122 -20.05 0.35 10.49
N ASN A 123 -20.55 1.19 9.57
CA ASN A 123 -21.97 1.23 9.22
C ASN A 123 -22.42 -0.18 8.77
N PRO A 124 -23.49 -0.75 9.35
CA PRO A 124 -23.98 -2.09 9.00
C PRO A 124 -24.31 -2.32 7.52
N ALA A 125 -24.53 -1.26 6.73
CA ALA A 125 -24.68 -1.34 5.28
C ALA A 125 -23.36 -1.73 4.57
N PHE A 126 -22.21 -1.37 5.13
CA PHE A 126 -20.89 -1.74 4.62
C PHE A 126 -20.45 -3.06 5.24
N LYS A 127 -20.91 -4.17 4.64
CA LYS A 127 -20.58 -5.52 5.09
C LYS A 127 -19.13 -5.94 4.83
N PHE A 128 -18.17 -5.02 4.85
CA PHE A 128 -16.74 -5.31 4.80
C PHE A 128 -15.98 -4.62 5.95
N GLY A 129 -16.66 -3.76 6.72
CA GLY A 129 -16.04 -3.00 7.79
C GLY A 129 -15.80 -3.77 9.09
N TYR A 130 -14.93 -3.22 9.93
CA TYR A 130 -14.51 -3.73 11.23
C TYR A 130 -13.96 -2.60 12.11
N VAL A 131 -13.73 -2.87 13.40
CA VAL A 131 -12.92 -2.00 14.27
C VAL A 131 -11.62 -2.71 14.61
N LYS A 132 -10.48 -2.07 14.40
CA LYS A 132 -9.21 -2.56 14.94
C LYS A 132 -8.96 -1.85 16.27
N GLU A 133 -9.19 -2.57 17.36
CA GLU A 133 -8.98 -2.07 18.71
C GLU A 133 -7.49 -2.05 19.07
N GLY A 134 -7.08 -1.07 19.88
CA GLY A 134 -5.75 -0.98 20.47
C GLY A 134 -4.61 -0.69 19.49
N VAL A 135 -4.88 0.07 18.41
CA VAL A 135 -3.83 0.54 17.49
C VAL A 135 -2.81 1.44 18.18
N ASN A 136 -3.26 2.35 19.05
CA ASN A 136 -2.43 3.22 19.89
C ASN A 136 -1.27 3.90 19.14
N TRP A 137 -1.55 4.56 18.01
CA TRP A 137 -0.52 5.23 17.21
C TRP A 137 -0.67 6.75 17.21
N TYR A 138 0.42 7.42 16.84
CA TYR A 138 0.41 8.83 16.45
C TYR A 138 0.24 8.92 14.93
N GLU A 139 -0.61 9.83 14.45
CA GLU A 139 -0.88 9.99 13.02
C GLU A 139 -0.77 11.46 12.59
N ALA A 140 -0.24 11.66 11.39
CA ALA A 140 -0.19 12.95 10.70
C ALA A 140 -0.86 12.82 9.32
N PRO A 141 -2.19 12.64 9.26
CA PRO A 141 -2.89 12.43 8.00
C PRO A 141 -3.06 13.73 7.22
N GLY A 142 -3.40 13.60 5.93
CA GLY A 142 -3.75 14.73 5.07
C GLY A 142 -2.57 15.53 4.51
N ILE A 143 -1.32 15.17 4.85
CA ILE A 143 -0.12 15.78 4.26
C ILE A 143 0.03 15.28 2.81
N PRO A 144 -0.03 16.15 1.79
CA PRO A 144 0.26 15.76 0.42
C PRO A 144 1.75 15.50 0.25
N MET A 145 2.08 14.34 -0.31
CA MET A 145 3.45 13.95 -0.63
C MET A 145 3.66 14.04 -2.14
N THR A 146 4.79 14.59 -2.56
CA THR A 146 5.14 14.73 -3.98
C THR A 146 6.42 14.00 -4.30
N ALA A 147 6.52 13.47 -5.52
CA ALA A 147 7.70 12.76 -5.99
C ALA A 147 8.86 13.69 -6.36
N TYR A 148 8.78 15.01 -6.12
CA TYR A 148 9.84 15.93 -6.51
C TYR A 148 10.40 16.64 -5.29
N ASP A 149 11.72 16.57 -5.15
CA ASP A 149 12.44 17.24 -4.07
C ASP A 149 12.57 18.74 -4.31
N ASP A 150 13.23 19.42 -3.36
CA ASP A 150 13.32 20.86 -3.43
C ASP A 150 14.13 21.39 -4.63
N TYR A 151 14.99 20.55 -5.19
CA TYR A 151 15.83 20.86 -6.35
C TYR A 151 15.18 20.42 -7.67
N GLY A 152 13.91 20.02 -7.65
CA GLY A 152 13.16 19.60 -8.82
C GLY A 152 13.63 18.26 -9.37
N ARG A 153 14.18 17.39 -8.53
CA ARG A 153 14.59 16.04 -8.90
C ARG A 153 13.55 15.06 -8.41
N GLU A 154 13.16 14.13 -9.27
CA GLU A 154 12.23 13.07 -8.88
C GLU A 154 12.86 12.20 -7.79
N ASN A 155 12.23 12.09 -6.62
CA ASN A 155 12.47 11.10 -5.58
C ASN A 155 11.11 10.50 -5.17
N PRO A 156 10.75 9.32 -5.70
CA PRO A 156 9.46 8.70 -5.39
C PRO A 156 9.41 8.03 -4.03
N TRP A 157 10.56 7.89 -3.35
CA TRP A 157 10.69 7.21 -2.07
C TRP A 157 11.38 8.12 -1.03
N PRO A 158 10.84 9.32 -0.77
CA PRO A 158 11.45 10.26 0.14
C PRO A 158 11.41 9.72 1.57
N LEU A 159 12.37 10.16 2.37
CA LEU A 159 12.46 9.81 3.78
C LEU A 159 11.85 10.90 4.64
N LEU A 160 11.08 10.49 5.65
CA LEU A 160 10.82 11.30 6.83
C LEU A 160 11.55 10.70 8.02
N ARG A 161 12.08 11.58 8.87
CA ARG A 161 12.59 11.24 10.19
C ARG A 161 11.46 11.31 11.19
N VAL A 162 11.21 10.22 11.92
CA VAL A 162 10.27 10.15 13.04
C VAL A 162 11.05 10.05 14.34
N GLN A 163 10.69 10.86 15.33
CA GLN A 163 11.38 10.91 16.62
C GLN A 163 10.40 10.91 17.78
N ALA A 164 10.73 10.12 18.80
CA ALA A 164 10.14 10.26 20.12
C ALA A 164 10.96 11.26 20.94
N ILE A 165 10.30 12.23 21.57
CA ILE A 165 10.95 13.21 22.43
C ILE A 165 10.34 13.22 23.84
N ASP A 166 11.17 13.48 24.85
CA ASP A 166 10.70 13.72 26.22
C ASP A 166 10.14 15.16 26.39
N ALA A 167 9.67 15.47 27.60
CA ALA A 167 9.12 16.79 27.91
C ALA A 167 10.17 17.93 27.89
N ALA A 168 11.47 17.60 27.92
CA ALA A 168 12.56 18.55 27.82
C ALA A 168 13.05 18.74 26.37
N GLY A 169 12.48 17.99 25.41
CA GLY A 169 12.88 17.99 24.00
C GLY A 169 14.05 17.06 23.68
N THR A 170 14.44 16.18 24.61
CA THR A 170 15.48 15.18 24.36
C THR A 170 14.92 14.09 23.45
N VAL A 171 15.63 13.78 22.36
CA VAL A 171 15.30 12.64 21.49
C VAL A 171 15.57 11.34 22.25
N LEU A 172 14.53 10.53 22.41
CA LEU A 172 14.56 9.21 23.05
C LEU A 172 14.79 8.09 22.05
N ALA A 173 14.20 8.21 20.86
CA ALA A 173 14.34 7.29 19.74
C ALA A 173 14.17 8.04 18.42
N SER A 174 14.80 7.56 17.35
CA SER A 174 14.76 8.17 16.02
C SER A 174 14.84 7.06 14.97
N ASN A 175 14.04 7.19 13.91
CA ASN A 175 14.12 6.31 12.75
C ASN A 175 13.75 7.10 11.48
N ASP A 176 14.46 6.85 10.39
CA ASP A 176 14.16 7.40 9.08
C ASP A 176 13.45 6.35 8.23
N THR A 177 12.28 6.67 7.69
CA THR A 177 11.46 5.74 6.91
C THR A 177 10.93 6.37 5.64
N VAL A 178 10.74 5.54 4.61
CA VAL A 178 10.11 5.95 3.36
C VAL A 178 8.64 6.30 3.61
N VAL A 179 8.18 7.35 2.93
CA VAL A 179 6.76 7.70 2.85
C VAL A 179 6.24 7.36 1.45
N PRO A 180 5.08 6.70 1.33
CA PRO A 180 4.56 6.30 0.03
C PRO A 180 4.10 7.50 -0.80
N ILE A 181 4.34 7.45 -2.11
CA ILE A 181 3.83 8.41 -3.09
C ILE A 181 3.06 7.68 -4.17
N SER A 182 1.92 8.23 -4.56
CA SER A 182 1.03 7.67 -5.60
C SER A 182 0.88 8.53 -6.85
N GLY A 183 1.75 9.52 -7.06
CA GLY A 183 1.62 10.55 -8.10
C GLY A 183 2.14 10.17 -9.50
N GLU A 184 2.07 8.90 -9.91
CA GLU A 184 2.49 8.48 -11.24
C GLU A 184 1.35 7.73 -11.97
N ALA A 185 0.87 8.34 -13.05
CA ALA A 185 0.00 7.74 -14.06
C ALA A 185 0.48 8.17 -15.46
N ASN A 186 0.17 7.38 -16.48
CA ASN A 186 0.66 7.56 -17.85
C ASN A 186 -0.48 7.47 -18.87
N CYS A 187 -1.58 8.17 -18.59
CA CYS A 187 -2.76 8.23 -19.47
C CYS A 187 -2.41 8.68 -20.89
N GLY A 188 -1.43 9.57 -21.01
CA GLY A 188 -0.96 10.15 -22.28
C GLY A 188 -0.50 9.12 -23.31
N ILE A 189 -0.09 7.90 -22.91
CA ILE A 189 0.34 6.87 -23.87
C ILE A 189 -0.71 6.55 -24.93
N CYS A 190 -1.98 6.64 -24.57
CA CYS A 190 -3.11 6.44 -25.48
C CYS A 190 -3.92 7.71 -25.70
N HIS A 191 -4.00 8.59 -24.68
CA HIS A 191 -4.84 9.77 -24.69
C HIS A 191 -4.16 11.04 -25.21
N ASN A 192 -2.84 11.05 -25.42
CA ASN A 192 -2.21 12.13 -26.17
C ASN A 192 -2.46 11.99 -27.67
N ALA A 193 -2.40 13.12 -28.35
CA ALA A 193 -2.32 13.15 -29.80
C ALA A 193 -1.05 12.40 -30.27
N PRO A 194 -1.07 11.77 -31.46
CA PRO A 194 0.13 11.14 -32.01
C PRO A 194 1.34 12.08 -32.17
N VAL A 195 1.09 13.38 -32.41
CA VAL A 195 2.14 14.40 -32.49
C VAL A 195 2.88 14.60 -31.15
N ASP A 196 2.20 14.29 -30.04
CA ASP A 196 2.69 14.40 -28.67
C ASP A 196 3.16 13.04 -28.10
N GLY A 197 3.36 12.05 -28.97
CA GLY A 197 3.88 10.74 -28.59
C GLY A 197 2.85 9.73 -28.10
N GLY A 198 1.55 10.04 -28.17
CA GLY A 198 0.49 9.05 -27.95
C GLY A 198 0.43 8.02 -29.08
N ASN A 199 -0.02 6.80 -28.80
CA ASN A 199 -0.19 5.74 -29.80
C ASN A 199 -1.45 5.93 -30.68
N GLY A 200 -2.33 6.87 -30.33
CA GLY A 200 -3.54 7.20 -31.08
C GLY A 200 -4.76 6.31 -30.80
N GLU A 201 -4.63 5.25 -30.00
CA GLU A 201 -5.69 4.26 -29.81
C GLU A 201 -6.93 4.80 -29.10
N ALA A 202 -6.76 5.74 -28.16
CA ALA A 202 -7.90 6.42 -27.55
C ALA A 202 -8.37 7.61 -28.41
N THR A 203 -7.45 8.44 -28.86
CA THR A 203 -7.76 9.71 -29.55
C THR A 203 -8.38 9.52 -30.93
N LYS A 204 -8.20 8.38 -31.60
CA LYS A 204 -8.90 8.06 -32.87
C LYS A 204 -10.42 8.06 -32.75
N ASN A 205 -10.95 7.90 -31.53
CA ASN A 205 -12.40 7.90 -31.27
C ASN A 205 -12.97 9.29 -31.00
N LEU A 206 -12.13 10.32 -30.87
CA LEU A 206 -12.59 11.70 -30.67
C LEU A 206 -13.23 12.25 -31.95
N VAL A 207 -14.35 12.93 -31.77
CA VAL A 207 -14.91 13.79 -32.83
C VAL A 207 -14.13 15.10 -32.85
N GLY A 208 -13.35 15.30 -33.92
CA GLY A 208 -12.50 16.48 -34.10
C GLY A 208 -11.02 16.17 -33.86
N GLU A 209 -10.19 17.20 -33.91
CA GLU A 209 -8.76 17.04 -33.67
C GLU A 209 -8.49 16.84 -32.17
N PRO A 210 -7.63 15.87 -31.80
CA PRO A 210 -7.17 15.73 -30.43
C PRO A 210 -6.44 16.99 -29.94
N SER A 211 -6.62 17.31 -28.66
CA SER A 211 -5.81 18.31 -27.98
C SER A 211 -4.35 17.90 -27.97
N THR A 212 -3.48 18.90 -28.04
CA THR A 212 -2.02 18.78 -28.00
C THR A 212 -1.44 19.67 -26.90
N VAL A 213 -0.13 19.56 -26.66
CA VAL A 213 0.60 20.47 -25.76
C VAL A 213 0.44 21.95 -26.13
N LEU A 214 0.14 22.26 -27.40
CA LEU A 214 -0.09 23.63 -27.87
C LEU A 214 -1.38 24.24 -27.33
N ASP A 215 -2.29 23.42 -26.80
CA ASP A 215 -3.53 23.87 -26.17
C ASP A 215 -3.34 24.22 -24.68
N ASP A 216 -2.17 23.88 -24.09
CA ASP A 216 -1.87 24.25 -22.71
C ASP A 216 -1.59 25.77 -22.61
N PRO A 217 -2.41 26.54 -21.85
CA PRO A 217 -2.16 27.96 -21.65
C PRO A 217 -0.86 28.26 -20.88
N GLN A 218 -0.26 27.26 -20.23
CA GLN A 218 1.01 27.35 -19.50
C GLN A 218 2.19 26.71 -20.23
N LEU A 219 2.06 26.39 -21.52
CA LEU A 219 3.18 25.90 -22.31
C LEU A 219 4.40 26.82 -22.17
N ASP A 220 5.58 26.22 -21.99
CA ASP A 220 6.87 26.85 -21.67
C ASP A 220 6.99 27.46 -20.25
N ALA A 221 5.89 27.61 -19.49
CA ALA A 221 5.89 28.02 -18.09
C ALA A 221 5.87 26.84 -17.11
N VAL A 222 5.55 25.64 -17.59
CA VAL A 222 5.60 24.37 -16.86
C VAL A 222 6.50 23.37 -17.60
N PRO A 223 6.98 22.29 -16.93
CA PRO A 223 7.69 21.23 -17.62
C PRO A 223 6.83 20.60 -18.73
N LEU A 224 7.45 20.18 -19.84
CA LEU A 224 6.73 19.60 -20.98
C LEU A 224 5.81 18.42 -20.59
N ASP A 225 6.25 17.59 -19.64
CA ASP A 225 5.46 16.47 -19.12
C ASP A 225 4.12 16.93 -18.51
N VAL A 226 4.08 18.12 -17.90
CA VAL A 226 2.84 18.72 -17.36
C VAL A 226 1.92 19.17 -18.49
N SER A 227 2.46 19.76 -19.56
CA SER A 227 1.67 20.12 -20.75
C SER A 227 1.16 18.87 -21.50
N LEU A 228 1.92 17.78 -21.49
CA LEU A 228 1.51 16.48 -22.03
C LEU A 228 0.36 15.89 -21.21
N GLU A 229 0.43 15.97 -19.88
CA GLU A 229 -0.65 15.56 -18.98
C GLU A 229 -1.91 16.41 -19.21
N TYR A 230 -1.76 17.73 -19.32
CA TYR A 230 -2.87 18.65 -19.64
C TYR A 230 -3.60 18.27 -20.93
N ALA A 231 -2.85 17.97 -22.00
CA ALA A 231 -3.42 17.54 -23.28
C ALA A 231 -4.14 16.20 -23.16
N ALA A 232 -3.57 15.24 -22.43
CA ALA A 232 -4.20 13.94 -22.15
C ALA A 232 -5.53 14.12 -21.41
N ASP A 233 -5.55 14.96 -20.38
CA ASP A 233 -6.72 15.24 -19.55
C ASP A 233 -7.86 15.87 -20.35
N LEU A 234 -7.54 16.84 -21.21
CA LEU A 234 -8.53 17.41 -22.12
C LEU A 234 -9.11 16.35 -23.07
N ASN A 235 -8.27 15.48 -23.63
CA ASN A 235 -8.72 14.41 -24.51
C ASN A 235 -9.57 13.37 -23.78
N LEU A 236 -9.20 13.01 -22.54
CA LEU A 236 -9.97 12.14 -21.66
C LEU A 236 -11.37 12.71 -21.40
N ILE A 237 -11.43 13.97 -20.99
CA ILE A 237 -12.70 14.64 -20.67
C ILE A 237 -13.57 14.78 -21.92
N ARG A 238 -12.99 15.11 -23.09
CA ARG A 238 -13.73 15.15 -24.37
C ARG A 238 -14.29 13.79 -24.76
N LEU A 239 -13.53 12.71 -24.60
CA LEU A 239 -14.01 11.34 -24.82
C LEU A 239 -15.15 11.00 -23.85
N HIS A 240 -15.03 11.41 -22.59
CA HIS A 240 -16.08 11.22 -21.59
C HIS A 240 -17.36 11.96 -21.99
N ASP A 241 -17.26 13.26 -22.31
CA ASP A 241 -18.37 14.10 -22.77
C ASP A 241 -19.04 13.52 -24.02
N GLN A 242 -18.26 13.09 -25.01
CA GLN A 242 -18.78 12.44 -26.22
C GLN A 242 -19.54 11.15 -25.91
N LYS A 243 -19.00 10.30 -25.03
CA LYS A 243 -19.57 8.98 -24.72
C LYS A 243 -20.80 9.07 -23.81
N HIS A 244 -20.80 10.00 -22.88
CA HIS A 244 -21.80 10.10 -21.81
C HIS A 244 -22.73 11.30 -21.93
N GLY A 245 -22.49 12.21 -22.87
CA GLY A 245 -23.28 13.42 -23.05
C GLY A 245 -23.10 14.43 -21.91
N THR A 246 -21.95 14.39 -21.24
CA THR A 246 -21.59 15.35 -20.19
C THR A 246 -20.99 16.64 -20.77
N ASP A 247 -20.75 17.63 -19.91
CA ASP A 247 -20.10 18.91 -20.26
C ASP A 247 -18.95 19.20 -19.28
N LEU A 248 -18.15 18.17 -19.00
CA LEU A 248 -17.07 18.22 -18.02
C LEU A 248 -15.92 19.11 -18.50
N GLN A 249 -15.67 19.23 -19.81
CA GLN A 249 -14.63 20.12 -20.34
C GLN A 249 -14.88 21.58 -19.91
N ASN A 250 -16.14 22.00 -19.82
CA ASN A 250 -16.54 23.34 -19.40
C ASN A 250 -16.83 23.43 -17.89
N SER A 251 -16.64 22.34 -17.15
CA SER A 251 -16.93 22.23 -15.70
C SER A 251 -15.67 21.88 -14.90
N THR A 252 -14.55 22.55 -15.21
CA THR A 252 -13.24 22.32 -14.55
C THR A 252 -13.08 23.13 -13.25
N PRO A 253 -12.29 22.64 -12.27
CA PRO A 253 -11.58 21.36 -12.27
C PRO A 253 -12.53 20.16 -12.13
N VAL A 254 -12.17 19.06 -12.79
CA VAL A 254 -12.94 17.81 -12.72
C VAL A 254 -12.25 16.84 -11.80
N VAL A 255 -12.96 16.36 -10.78
CA VAL A 255 -12.50 15.23 -9.97
C VAL A 255 -13.44 14.07 -10.20
N CYS A 256 -12.94 13.03 -10.89
CA CYS A 256 -13.72 11.86 -11.30
C CYS A 256 -14.48 11.24 -10.12
N GLN A 257 -13.88 11.23 -8.94
CA GLN A 257 -14.41 10.61 -7.73
C GLN A 257 -15.60 11.37 -7.11
N THR A 258 -15.91 12.57 -7.60
CA THR A 258 -17.19 13.25 -7.33
C THR A 258 -18.36 12.41 -7.85
N CYS A 259 -18.16 11.71 -8.98
CA CYS A 259 -19.14 10.80 -9.57
C CYS A 259 -18.76 9.33 -9.36
N HIS A 260 -17.48 8.97 -9.38
CA HIS A 260 -17.01 7.58 -9.32
C HIS A 260 -16.43 7.25 -7.94
N TYR A 261 -17.25 6.72 -7.05
CA TYR A 261 -16.85 6.43 -5.68
C TYR A 261 -15.55 5.61 -5.56
N THR A 262 -14.75 5.91 -4.53
CA THR A 262 -13.66 5.05 -4.08
C THR A 262 -13.60 5.09 -2.54
N PRO A 263 -13.54 3.93 -1.86
CA PRO A 263 -13.40 3.91 -0.40
C PRO A 263 -12.17 4.69 0.11
N ALA A 264 -11.09 4.74 -0.68
CA ALA A 264 -9.84 5.39 -0.28
C ALA A 264 -9.95 6.92 -0.09
N LEU A 265 -10.92 7.57 -0.73
CA LEU A 265 -11.18 9.01 -0.59
C LEU A 265 -12.40 9.31 0.30
N ASP A 266 -13.06 8.27 0.83
CA ASP A 266 -14.13 8.42 1.79
C ASP A 266 -13.56 8.48 3.20
N LEU A 267 -12.89 9.60 3.49
CA LEU A 267 -12.11 9.81 4.72
C LEU A 267 -13.00 9.74 5.98
N ALA A 268 -14.26 10.14 5.85
CA ALA A 268 -15.26 10.05 6.93
C ALA A 268 -16.06 8.75 6.92
N GLN A 269 -15.83 7.84 5.96
CA GLN A 269 -16.46 6.51 5.84
C GLN A 269 -18.00 6.54 5.72
N LEU A 270 -18.53 7.58 5.07
CA LEU A 270 -19.97 7.81 4.91
C LEU A 270 -20.59 6.93 3.80
N GLY A 271 -19.74 6.39 2.93
CA GLY A 271 -20.06 5.66 1.73
C GLY A 271 -20.34 6.55 0.52
N PRO A 272 -20.83 5.93 -0.57
CA PRO A 272 -21.25 6.65 -1.77
C PRO A 272 -22.36 7.66 -1.46
N LEU A 273 -22.13 8.92 -1.81
CA LEU A 273 -23.08 10.03 -1.64
C LEU A 273 -23.58 10.57 -2.99
N GLY A 274 -24.84 11.02 -3.00
CA GLY A 274 -25.53 11.53 -4.17
C GLY A 274 -26.79 12.30 -3.77
N PRO A 275 -27.48 12.95 -4.71
CA PRO A 275 -28.76 13.63 -4.43
C PRO A 275 -29.81 12.72 -3.78
N GLU A 276 -29.74 11.41 -4.01
CA GLU A 276 -30.63 10.40 -3.42
C GLU A 276 -30.48 10.21 -1.91
N ASN A 277 -29.30 10.50 -1.37
CA ASN A 277 -28.98 10.38 0.05
C ASN A 277 -28.35 11.66 0.61
N ASP A 278 -28.68 12.81 0.00
CA ASP A 278 -28.28 14.11 0.50
C ASP A 278 -29.20 14.61 1.62
N GLY A 279 -28.62 15.40 2.51
CA GLY A 279 -29.30 16.01 3.65
C GLY A 279 -28.34 16.89 4.45
N PRO A 280 -28.85 17.64 5.44
CA PRO A 280 -28.01 18.50 6.25
C PRO A 280 -27.13 17.68 7.22
N LEU A 281 -25.89 18.14 7.43
CA LEU A 281 -25.09 17.71 8.58
C LEU A 281 -25.58 18.46 9.81
N VAL A 282 -26.11 17.72 10.79
CA VAL A 282 -26.55 18.27 12.07
C VAL A 282 -25.67 17.74 13.19
N LEU A 283 -24.92 18.63 13.84
CA LEU A 283 -24.10 18.31 15.02
C LEU A 283 -24.70 18.99 16.25
N ASN A 284 -24.94 18.23 17.32
CA ASN A 284 -25.51 18.73 18.58
C ASN A 284 -26.82 19.55 18.40
N GLY A 285 -27.66 19.16 17.43
CA GLY A 285 -28.92 19.83 17.14
C GLY A 285 -28.81 21.13 16.33
N VAL A 286 -27.61 21.47 15.84
CA VAL A 286 -27.36 22.62 14.97
C VAL A 286 -26.99 22.12 13.57
N THR A 287 -27.66 22.62 12.54
CA THR A 287 -27.26 22.40 11.15
C THR A 287 -25.95 23.13 10.90
N ILE A 288 -24.89 22.37 10.60
CA ILE A 288 -23.55 22.88 10.31
C ILE A 288 -23.30 22.95 8.80
N SER A 289 -23.96 22.08 8.04
CA SER A 289 -23.89 22.07 6.57
C SER A 289 -25.25 21.69 6.00
N ASP A 290 -25.64 22.32 4.90
CA ASP A 290 -26.95 22.09 4.26
C ASP A 290 -26.98 20.82 3.40
N SER A 291 -25.81 20.40 2.89
CA SER A 291 -25.65 19.23 2.03
C SER A 291 -24.45 18.41 2.46
N MET A 292 -24.69 17.16 2.84
CA MET A 292 -23.65 16.16 3.03
C MET A 292 -23.10 15.66 1.69
N ALA A 293 -23.92 15.55 0.65
CA ALA A 293 -23.46 15.06 -0.65
C ALA A 293 -22.52 16.05 -1.34
N ASN A 294 -22.72 17.36 -1.15
CA ASN A 294 -21.89 18.43 -1.69
C ASN A 294 -21.53 18.26 -3.19
N GLY A 295 -22.55 18.04 -4.02
CA GLY A 295 -22.37 17.88 -5.47
C GLY A 295 -21.90 16.51 -5.94
N ARG A 296 -21.61 15.57 -5.02
CA ARG A 296 -21.36 14.16 -5.37
C ARG A 296 -22.58 13.52 -6.03
N ASP A 297 -22.33 12.56 -6.92
CA ASP A 297 -23.36 11.77 -7.62
C ASP A 297 -23.01 10.26 -7.64
N GLN A 298 -22.33 9.80 -6.60
CA GLN A 298 -21.65 8.50 -6.54
C GLN A 298 -22.58 7.28 -6.54
N VAL A 299 -23.84 7.47 -6.19
CA VAL A 299 -24.82 6.39 -6.07
C VAL A 299 -25.30 5.90 -7.46
N LYS A 300 -25.18 6.73 -8.50
CA LYS A 300 -25.64 6.42 -9.87
C LYS A 300 -24.56 5.84 -10.77
N HIS A 301 -23.29 5.99 -10.40
CA HIS A 301 -22.17 5.60 -11.24
C HIS A 301 -21.39 4.46 -10.60
N LYS A 302 -20.75 3.66 -11.45
CA LYS A 302 -19.84 2.63 -10.96
C LYS A 302 -18.62 3.29 -10.31
N SER A 303 -17.96 2.56 -9.41
CA SER A 303 -16.78 3.04 -8.69
C SER A 303 -15.65 3.41 -9.65
N MET A 304 -14.68 4.17 -9.14
CA MET A 304 -13.48 4.51 -9.90
C MET A 304 -12.71 3.24 -10.34
N SER A 305 -12.61 2.25 -9.46
CA SER A 305 -11.99 0.96 -9.82
C SER A 305 -12.73 0.29 -10.97
N ASN A 306 -14.06 0.24 -10.92
CA ASN A 306 -14.84 -0.41 -11.97
C ASN A 306 -14.64 0.26 -13.33
N VAL A 307 -14.80 1.59 -13.40
CA VAL A 307 -14.74 2.30 -14.68
C VAL A 307 -13.34 2.33 -15.28
N MET A 308 -12.30 2.33 -14.45
CA MET A 308 -10.93 2.21 -14.93
C MET A 308 -10.62 0.77 -15.34
N HIS A 309 -10.85 -0.22 -14.49
CA HIS A 309 -10.38 -1.57 -14.76
C HIS A 309 -11.27 -2.34 -15.74
N SER A 310 -12.59 -2.30 -15.58
CA SER A 310 -13.49 -3.10 -16.43
C SER A 310 -13.52 -2.59 -17.87
N HIS A 311 -13.48 -1.27 -18.08
CA HIS A 311 -13.43 -0.71 -19.42
C HIS A 311 -12.08 -1.02 -20.07
N HIS A 312 -10.97 -0.65 -19.43
CA HIS A 312 -9.63 -0.84 -20.02
C HIS A 312 -9.24 -2.32 -20.13
N GLY A 313 -9.76 -3.20 -19.28
CA GLY A 313 -9.58 -4.65 -19.45
C GLY A 313 -10.23 -5.23 -20.70
N SER A 314 -11.22 -4.51 -21.28
CA SER A 314 -11.99 -4.96 -22.46
C SER A 314 -11.62 -4.27 -23.77
N VAL A 315 -10.81 -3.21 -23.75
CA VAL A 315 -10.47 -2.48 -24.97
C VAL A 315 -9.43 -3.24 -25.79
N THR A 316 -9.64 -3.25 -27.11
CA THR A 316 -8.76 -3.90 -28.08
C THR A 316 -8.23 -2.89 -29.09
N ASP A 317 -7.06 -3.17 -29.65
CA ASP A 317 -6.52 -2.46 -30.81
C ASP A 317 -7.29 -2.83 -32.10
N ASP A 318 -6.86 -2.27 -33.24
CA ASP A 318 -7.46 -2.56 -34.55
C ASP A 318 -7.24 -4.00 -35.04
N ASN A 319 -6.29 -4.73 -34.45
CA ASN A 319 -6.06 -6.15 -34.73
C ASN A 319 -6.95 -7.07 -33.89
N GLY A 320 -7.65 -6.51 -32.90
CA GLY A 320 -8.49 -7.24 -31.96
C GLY A 320 -7.72 -7.76 -30.73
N ASP A 321 -6.46 -7.36 -30.56
CA ASP A 321 -5.64 -7.71 -29.40
C ASP A 321 -5.95 -6.77 -28.23
N LYS A 322 -5.96 -7.29 -26.99
CA LYS A 322 -6.17 -6.46 -25.80
C LYS A 322 -5.05 -5.41 -25.70
N LEU A 323 -5.43 -4.13 -25.54
CA LEU A 323 -4.43 -3.07 -25.29
C LEU A 323 -3.73 -3.27 -23.95
N PHE A 324 -4.43 -3.86 -22.98
CA PHE A 324 -3.91 -4.22 -21.67
C PHE A 324 -3.91 -5.75 -21.55
N PRO A 325 -2.85 -6.43 -22.02
CA PRO A 325 -2.81 -7.90 -22.07
C PRO A 325 -2.71 -8.54 -20.68
N ASP A 326 -3.21 -9.77 -20.58
CA ASP A 326 -3.04 -10.58 -19.36
C ASP A 326 -1.56 -11.02 -19.22
N MET A 327 -1.03 -10.94 -17.99
CA MET A 327 0.35 -11.34 -17.73
C MET A 327 0.49 -12.86 -17.89
N PRO A 328 1.52 -13.35 -18.62
CA PRO A 328 1.72 -14.78 -18.73
C PRO A 328 2.10 -15.39 -17.37
N PRO A 329 1.74 -16.66 -17.10
CA PRO A 329 2.17 -17.35 -15.90
C PRO A 329 3.69 -17.35 -15.73
N ALA A 330 4.16 -17.40 -14.49
CA ALA A 330 5.58 -17.54 -14.20
C ALA A 330 6.11 -18.89 -14.71
N ILE A 331 7.14 -18.87 -15.56
CA ILE A 331 7.88 -20.05 -16.01
C ILE A 331 9.12 -20.15 -15.15
N LYS A 332 9.20 -21.21 -14.35
CA LYS A 332 10.33 -21.46 -13.44
C LYS A 332 11.24 -22.52 -14.02
N ASN A 333 12.55 -22.31 -13.91
CA ASN A 333 13.55 -23.32 -14.28
C ASN A 333 13.71 -24.41 -13.23
N ASP A 334 14.66 -25.33 -13.46
CA ASP A 334 14.99 -26.42 -12.55
C ASP A 334 15.45 -25.92 -11.16
N LEU A 335 15.92 -24.68 -11.07
CA LEU A 335 16.31 -24.01 -9.82
C LEU A 335 15.16 -23.20 -9.19
N GLY A 336 13.96 -23.24 -9.76
CA GLY A 336 12.81 -22.49 -9.25
C GLY A 336 12.81 -20.99 -9.57
N ILE A 337 13.78 -20.49 -10.33
CA ILE A 337 13.92 -19.08 -10.71
C ILE A 337 13.02 -18.78 -11.90
N VAL A 338 12.34 -17.63 -11.88
CA VAL A 338 11.46 -17.16 -12.96
C VAL A 338 12.28 -16.74 -14.19
N GLU A 339 12.21 -17.50 -15.28
CA GLU A 339 12.97 -17.22 -16.51
C GLU A 339 12.30 -16.19 -17.42
N ASN A 340 10.96 -16.14 -17.42
CA ASN A 340 10.20 -15.19 -18.22
C ASN A 340 9.91 -13.87 -17.47
N PHE A 341 10.75 -13.51 -16.50
CA PHE A 341 10.53 -12.31 -15.68
C PHE A 341 10.44 -11.04 -16.55
N GLN A 342 11.35 -10.86 -17.52
CA GLN A 342 11.32 -9.68 -18.39
C GLN A 342 10.03 -9.60 -19.21
N GLN A 343 9.58 -10.70 -19.80
CA GLN A 343 8.32 -10.73 -20.55
C GLN A 343 7.13 -10.33 -19.68
N ARG A 344 7.07 -10.85 -18.44
CA ARG A 344 6.01 -10.52 -17.48
C ARG A 344 6.10 -9.06 -17.03
N ARG A 345 7.33 -8.55 -16.88
CA ARG A 345 7.60 -7.15 -16.56
C ARG A 345 7.14 -6.22 -17.69
N ASP A 346 7.40 -6.56 -18.94
CA ASP A 346 6.94 -5.78 -20.10
C ASP A 346 5.41 -5.70 -20.12
N VAL A 347 4.72 -6.78 -19.77
CA VAL A 347 3.25 -6.78 -19.63
C VAL A 347 2.80 -5.92 -18.45
N LEU A 348 3.49 -5.97 -17.31
CA LEU A 348 3.19 -5.10 -16.18
C LEU A 348 3.33 -3.61 -16.55
N GLU A 349 4.40 -3.26 -17.26
CA GLU A 349 4.62 -1.91 -17.78
C GLU A 349 3.52 -1.49 -18.75
N ALA A 350 3.06 -2.38 -19.62
CA ALA A 350 1.94 -2.14 -20.53
C ALA A 350 0.56 -2.16 -19.84
N THR A 351 0.46 -2.61 -18.59
CA THR A 351 -0.82 -2.80 -17.86
C THR A 351 -0.95 -1.95 -16.62
N CYS A 352 -0.73 -2.53 -15.44
CA CYS A 352 -1.01 -1.87 -14.17
C CYS A 352 -0.20 -0.58 -14.01
N TYR A 353 1.03 -0.55 -14.52
CA TYR A 353 1.93 0.61 -14.41
C TYR A 353 1.60 1.76 -15.37
N GLN A 354 0.55 1.62 -16.18
CA GLN A 354 0.00 2.74 -16.95
C GLN A 354 -0.85 3.66 -16.08
N CYS A 355 -1.44 3.14 -14.99
CA CYS A 355 -2.37 3.88 -14.14
C CYS A 355 -1.93 3.92 -12.67
N HIS A 356 -1.13 2.94 -12.25
CA HIS A 356 -0.56 2.88 -10.91
C HIS A 356 0.93 3.24 -10.96
N PRO A 357 1.48 3.81 -9.87
CA PRO A 357 2.89 4.12 -9.80
C PRO A 357 3.73 2.88 -10.06
N GLY A 358 4.68 2.98 -10.98
CA GLY A 358 5.57 1.87 -11.24
C GLY A 358 6.46 2.00 -12.48
N ARG A 359 6.03 2.70 -13.53
CA ARG A 359 6.81 2.79 -14.77
C ARG A 359 8.18 3.45 -14.53
N ARG A 360 8.23 4.49 -13.72
CA ARG A 360 9.44 5.20 -13.26
C ARG A 360 9.73 4.93 -11.80
N THR A 361 8.73 4.61 -10.99
CA THR A 361 8.90 4.55 -9.53
C THR A 361 9.13 3.14 -9.00
N ASP A 362 8.66 2.11 -9.71
CA ASP A 362 8.57 0.72 -9.24
C ASP A 362 7.94 0.58 -7.85
N CYS A 363 6.63 0.81 -7.76
CA CYS A 363 5.92 0.69 -6.49
C CYS A 363 6.18 -0.66 -5.80
N LEU A 364 6.26 -1.75 -6.56
CA LEU A 364 6.66 -3.08 -6.09
C LEU A 364 8.18 -3.30 -6.20
N ARG A 365 8.91 -3.11 -5.09
CA ARG A 365 10.39 -3.10 -5.06
C ARG A 365 11.03 -3.85 -3.89
N GLY A 366 10.22 -4.55 -3.09
CA GLY A 366 10.64 -5.31 -1.91
C GLY A 366 10.99 -6.78 -2.18
N ALA A 367 11.03 -7.57 -1.11
CA ALA A 367 11.37 -9.00 -1.11
C ALA A 367 10.55 -9.83 -2.11
N MET A 368 9.27 -9.51 -2.30
CA MET A 368 8.40 -10.18 -3.28
C MET A 368 8.82 -9.89 -4.72
N SER A 369 9.17 -8.63 -5.03
CA SER A 369 9.70 -8.22 -6.34
C SER A 369 11.03 -8.93 -6.62
N ASN A 370 11.89 -9.02 -5.60
CA ASN A 370 13.17 -9.73 -5.69
C ASN A 370 12.99 -11.22 -6.01
N GLY A 371 11.90 -11.83 -5.54
CA GLY A 371 11.51 -13.20 -5.85
C GLY A 371 10.85 -13.37 -7.23
N GLY A 372 10.66 -12.30 -7.99
CA GLY A 372 10.06 -12.33 -9.33
C GLY A 372 8.53 -12.24 -9.36
N MET A 373 7.88 -11.93 -8.23
CA MET A 373 6.43 -11.69 -8.19
C MET A 373 6.08 -10.31 -8.74
N LEU A 374 4.94 -10.20 -9.41
CA LEU A 374 4.41 -8.98 -10.00
C LEU A 374 2.93 -8.79 -9.62
N CYS A 375 2.37 -7.61 -9.88
CA CYS A 375 1.06 -7.20 -9.37
C CYS A 375 -0.07 -8.20 -9.66
N GLN A 376 -0.09 -8.81 -10.85
CA GLN A 376 -1.14 -9.78 -11.22
C GLN A 376 -1.02 -11.11 -10.45
N ASP A 377 0.13 -11.47 -9.85
CA ASP A 377 0.24 -12.65 -8.98
C ASP A 377 -0.51 -12.45 -7.65
N CYS A 378 -0.76 -11.20 -7.26
CA CYS A 378 -1.43 -10.85 -6.03
C CYS A 378 -2.90 -10.44 -6.28
N HIS A 379 -3.13 -9.52 -7.22
CA HIS A 379 -4.44 -8.87 -7.38
C HIS A 379 -5.33 -9.51 -8.46
N GLY A 380 -4.74 -10.21 -9.42
CA GLY A 380 -5.39 -10.63 -10.66
C GLY A 380 -5.25 -9.62 -11.81
N ASN A 381 -5.88 -9.90 -12.94
CA ASN A 381 -5.86 -9.04 -14.12
C ASN A 381 -6.88 -7.89 -14.06
N MET A 382 -6.89 -7.02 -15.08
CA MET A 382 -7.76 -5.84 -15.14
C MET A 382 -9.25 -6.20 -15.03
N GLU A 383 -9.72 -7.23 -15.74
CA GLU A 383 -11.12 -7.63 -15.69
C GLU A 383 -11.53 -8.15 -14.30
N GLN A 384 -10.65 -8.89 -13.64
CA GLN A 384 -10.85 -9.43 -12.29
C GLN A 384 -10.90 -8.32 -11.24
N VAL A 385 -10.02 -7.33 -11.33
CA VAL A 385 -10.00 -6.16 -10.44
C VAL A 385 -11.22 -5.27 -10.68
N GLY A 386 -11.64 -5.12 -11.94
CA GLY A 386 -12.79 -4.30 -12.34
C GLY A 386 -14.17 -4.90 -12.05
N ASN A 387 -14.25 -6.20 -11.75
CA ASN A 387 -15.49 -6.87 -11.36
C ASN A 387 -15.80 -6.65 -9.87
N ASP A 388 -16.13 -5.41 -9.54
CA ASP A 388 -16.29 -4.96 -8.16
C ASP A 388 -17.75 -4.83 -7.69
N PHE A 389 -17.94 -4.45 -6.43
CA PHE A 389 -19.23 -4.28 -5.76
C PHE A 389 -20.21 -3.31 -6.44
N THR A 390 -19.74 -2.49 -7.39
CA THR A 390 -20.57 -1.55 -8.15
C THR A 390 -20.97 -2.04 -9.54
N ARG A 391 -20.63 -3.28 -9.91
CA ARG A 391 -20.91 -3.83 -11.26
C ARG A 391 -22.35 -3.68 -11.73
N GLY A 392 -23.32 -3.69 -10.80
CA GLY A 392 -24.76 -3.52 -11.05
C GLY A 392 -25.27 -2.08 -11.00
N VAL A 393 -24.43 -1.10 -10.67
CA VAL A 393 -24.81 0.31 -10.53
C VAL A 393 -24.92 0.97 -11.90
N SER A 394 -25.98 1.78 -12.06
CA SER A 394 -26.22 2.64 -13.23
C SER A 394 -27.20 3.75 -12.85
N PRO A 395 -27.39 4.77 -13.70
CA PRO A 395 -28.43 5.78 -13.48
C PRO A 395 -29.86 5.19 -13.39
N ALA A 396 -30.10 4.01 -13.97
CA ALA A 396 -31.38 3.29 -13.87
C ALA A 396 -31.48 2.39 -12.63
N THR A 397 -30.36 2.11 -11.97
CA THR A 397 -30.26 1.29 -10.76
C THR A 397 -29.36 1.95 -9.69
N PRO A 398 -29.67 3.18 -9.24
CA PRO A 398 -28.85 3.85 -8.24
C PRO A 398 -28.72 3.02 -6.96
N GLY A 399 -27.52 2.92 -6.41
CA GLY A 399 -27.25 2.26 -5.14
C GLY A 399 -27.34 0.74 -5.18
N LYS A 400 -27.36 0.12 -6.37
CA LYS A 400 -27.32 -1.34 -6.54
C LYS A 400 -25.92 -1.91 -6.25
N PHE A 401 -25.46 -1.71 -5.02
CA PHE A 401 -24.20 -2.23 -4.50
C PHE A 401 -24.36 -3.69 -4.06
N GLU A 402 -23.35 -4.51 -4.36
CA GLU A 402 -23.31 -5.92 -4.00
C GLU A 402 -22.36 -6.14 -2.81
N LEU A 403 -22.89 -6.05 -1.59
CA LEU A 403 -22.13 -6.11 -0.32
C LEU A 403 -22.65 -7.23 0.59
N GLY A 404 -22.15 -8.46 0.39
CA GLY A 404 -22.51 -9.66 1.15
C GLY A 404 -21.68 -9.87 2.42
N GLY A 405 -20.40 -9.47 2.40
CA GLY A 405 -19.44 -9.60 3.49
C GLY A 405 -18.73 -10.94 3.62
N ASP A 406 -19.04 -11.86 2.73
CA ASP A 406 -18.46 -13.18 2.55
C ASP A 406 -17.50 -13.23 1.33
N PHE A 407 -16.87 -12.11 0.98
CA PHE A 407 -16.04 -12.00 -0.24
C PHE A 407 -14.99 -13.13 -0.39
N TYR A 408 -14.35 -13.51 0.71
CA TYR A 408 -13.27 -14.50 0.73
C TYR A 408 -13.78 -15.96 0.68
N THR A 409 -15.08 -16.19 0.87
CA THR A 409 -15.67 -17.55 0.93
C THR A 409 -16.77 -17.78 -0.09
N ASN A 410 -17.29 -16.71 -0.72
CA ASN A 410 -18.34 -16.75 -1.72
C ASN A 410 -17.83 -16.32 -3.10
N ALA A 411 -17.93 -17.23 -4.07
CA ALA A 411 -17.49 -17.00 -5.44
C ALA A 411 -18.29 -15.89 -6.16
N ASP A 412 -19.57 -15.70 -5.80
CA ASP A 412 -20.46 -14.73 -6.47
C ASP A 412 -20.28 -13.30 -5.93
N GLN A 413 -19.73 -13.16 -4.72
CA GLN A 413 -19.56 -11.88 -4.05
C GLN A 413 -18.36 -11.12 -4.63
N PRO A 414 -18.56 -9.94 -5.26
CA PRO A 414 -17.46 -9.18 -5.83
C PRO A 414 -16.60 -8.49 -4.75
N ARG A 415 -15.40 -8.06 -5.15
CA ARG A 415 -14.47 -7.34 -4.28
C ARG A 415 -14.96 -5.92 -4.00
N VAL A 416 -14.61 -5.40 -2.83
CA VAL A 416 -14.57 -3.97 -2.54
C VAL A 416 -13.10 -3.53 -2.68
N PRO A 417 -12.74 -2.76 -3.73
CA PRO A 417 -11.38 -2.28 -3.93
C PRO A 417 -10.87 -1.52 -2.71
N TRP A 418 -9.58 -1.59 -2.41
CA TRP A 418 -8.93 -1.01 -1.24
C TRP A 418 -9.31 -1.67 0.11
N ALA A 419 -10.49 -2.28 0.23
CA ALA A 419 -10.90 -3.01 1.44
C ALA A 419 -10.63 -4.53 1.37
N ASN A 420 -10.70 -5.12 0.17
CA ASN A 420 -10.45 -6.53 -0.05
C ASN A 420 -9.14 -6.74 -0.80
N GLU A 421 -8.04 -6.61 -0.07
CA GLU A 421 -6.69 -6.76 -0.61
C GLU A 421 -6.10 -8.15 -0.29
N PRO A 422 -5.10 -8.59 -1.08
CA PRO A 422 -4.27 -9.73 -0.72
C PRO A 422 -3.57 -9.52 0.62
N GLY A 423 -3.46 -10.58 1.42
CA GLY A 423 -2.74 -10.56 2.69
C GLY A 423 -1.47 -11.42 2.65
N CYS A 424 -0.64 -11.27 3.68
CA CYS A 424 0.49 -12.13 4.00
C CYS A 424 0.05 -13.58 4.00
N GLY A 425 -1.07 -13.89 4.67
CA GLY A 425 -1.63 -15.24 4.74
C GLY A 425 -1.99 -15.83 3.37
N SER A 426 -2.20 -15.01 2.34
CA SER A 426 -2.54 -15.49 0.99
C SER A 426 -1.38 -16.23 0.31
N CYS A 427 -0.13 -15.93 0.70
CA CYS A 427 1.05 -16.64 0.21
C CYS A 427 1.82 -17.37 1.34
N HIS A 428 1.88 -16.78 2.53
CA HIS A 428 2.46 -17.36 3.74
C HIS A 428 1.40 -18.17 4.49
N THR A 429 0.96 -19.26 3.85
CA THR A 429 -0.23 -20.03 4.24
C THR A 429 -0.07 -20.92 5.47
N GLY A 430 1.07 -20.78 6.17
CA GLY A 430 1.40 -21.57 7.34
C GLY A 430 2.90 -21.79 7.48
N ASP A 431 3.29 -22.90 8.09
CA ASP A 431 4.66 -23.21 8.47
C ASP A 431 5.15 -24.51 7.81
N ALA A 432 6.35 -24.99 8.16
CA ALA A 432 6.92 -26.17 7.53
C ALA A 432 6.11 -27.46 7.76
N MET A 433 5.24 -27.49 8.78
CA MET A 433 4.43 -28.66 9.14
C MET A 433 3.02 -28.60 8.56
N ASP A 434 2.44 -27.40 8.46
CA ASP A 434 1.07 -27.18 7.97
C ASP A 434 1.01 -25.92 7.09
N ASN A 435 0.92 -26.12 5.78
CA ASN A 435 0.81 -25.08 4.75
C ASN A 435 0.06 -25.60 3.51
N LEU A 436 -0.25 -24.69 2.58
CA LEU A 436 -1.02 -25.01 1.38
C LEU A 436 -0.19 -25.34 0.14
N ALA A 437 1.14 -25.46 0.22
CA ALA A 437 1.98 -25.69 -0.97
C ALA A 437 1.60 -26.95 -1.76
N SER A 438 1.14 -28.01 -1.09
CA SER A 438 0.69 -29.25 -1.75
C SER A 438 -0.79 -29.25 -2.15
N SER A 439 -1.49 -28.12 -2.03
CA SER A 439 -2.92 -28.04 -2.33
C SER A 439 -3.17 -27.97 -3.84
N ALA A 440 -4.37 -28.39 -4.27
CA ALA A 440 -4.75 -28.29 -5.68
C ALA A 440 -4.85 -26.82 -6.10
N ASN A 441 -4.38 -26.50 -7.31
CA ASN A 441 -4.45 -25.17 -7.92
C ASN A 441 -3.70 -24.06 -7.18
N THR A 442 -2.79 -24.39 -6.26
CA THR A 442 -1.85 -23.42 -5.70
C THR A 442 -0.58 -23.36 -6.56
N MET A 443 -0.02 -22.16 -6.71
CA MET A 443 1.30 -21.99 -7.33
C MET A 443 2.35 -21.89 -6.22
N VAL A 444 3.23 -22.87 -6.11
CA VAL A 444 4.24 -22.94 -5.04
C VAL A 444 5.45 -22.05 -5.36
N ASN A 445 6.03 -21.46 -4.33
CA ASN A 445 7.35 -20.88 -4.42
C ASN A 445 8.43 -21.95 -4.20
N ASN A 446 9.26 -22.19 -5.21
CA ASN A 446 10.23 -23.29 -5.18
C ASN A 446 11.51 -22.88 -4.45
N VAL A 447 11.91 -21.61 -4.61
CA VAL A 447 13.10 -21.04 -3.96
C VAL A 447 12.84 -19.64 -3.43
N ASP A 448 13.56 -19.25 -2.40
CA ASP A 448 13.59 -17.85 -1.95
C ASP A 448 14.52 -16.97 -2.82
N ALA A 449 14.64 -15.70 -2.46
CA ALA A 449 15.49 -14.74 -3.16
C ALA A 449 17.00 -15.06 -3.08
N ASP A 450 17.40 -15.94 -2.14
CA ASP A 450 18.77 -16.40 -1.92
C ASP A 450 19.01 -17.80 -2.53
N ALA A 451 18.06 -18.29 -3.34
CA ALA A 451 18.06 -19.60 -3.99
C ALA A 451 17.99 -20.83 -3.06
N ASN A 452 17.57 -20.66 -1.79
CA ASN A 452 17.29 -21.80 -0.92
C ASN A 452 15.95 -22.43 -1.28
N VAL A 453 15.84 -23.76 -1.11
CA VAL A 453 14.59 -24.50 -1.31
C VAL A 453 13.51 -24.01 -0.35
N ASP A 454 12.38 -23.56 -0.89
CA ASP A 454 11.25 -23.02 -0.13
C ASP A 454 10.19 -24.10 0.07
N GLY A 455 9.39 -24.40 -0.96
CA GLY A 455 8.39 -25.47 -0.93
C GLY A 455 7.27 -25.28 0.10
N ILE A 456 7.20 -24.13 0.78
CA ILE A 456 6.25 -23.83 1.87
C ILE A 456 5.36 -22.66 1.47
N ARG A 457 5.95 -21.56 0.98
CA ARG A 457 5.21 -20.36 0.59
C ARG A 457 4.64 -20.51 -0.82
N LEU A 458 3.53 -19.81 -1.08
CA LEU A 458 2.97 -19.71 -2.43
C LEU A 458 3.58 -18.53 -3.20
N PHE A 459 3.59 -18.66 -4.52
CA PHE A 459 4.00 -17.62 -5.46
C PHE A 459 2.83 -16.75 -5.94
N GLN A 460 1.60 -17.22 -5.74
CA GLN A 460 0.37 -16.54 -6.16
C GLN A 460 -0.60 -16.48 -4.99
N ALA A 461 -1.23 -15.33 -4.79
CA ALA A 461 -2.09 -15.06 -3.63
C ALA A 461 -3.49 -15.69 -3.73
N TYR A 462 -3.84 -16.25 -4.89
CA TYR A 462 -5.14 -16.84 -5.19
C TYR A 462 -4.94 -18.15 -5.96
N LEU A 463 -5.97 -19.00 -5.99
CA LEU A 463 -5.92 -20.27 -6.72
C LEU A 463 -5.88 -20.02 -8.23
N THR A 464 -5.07 -20.77 -8.97
CA THR A 464 -4.96 -20.65 -10.44
C THR A 464 -6.26 -20.96 -11.18
N SER A 465 -7.20 -21.66 -10.53
CA SER A 465 -8.53 -21.96 -11.05
C SER A 465 -9.59 -20.90 -10.69
N ASP A 466 -9.27 -19.92 -9.85
CA ASP A 466 -10.22 -18.91 -9.41
C ASP A 466 -10.34 -17.78 -10.44
N ALA A 467 -11.52 -17.70 -11.06
CA ALA A 467 -11.84 -16.67 -12.04
C ALA A 467 -11.92 -15.25 -11.45
N LYS A 468 -12.09 -15.07 -10.14
CA LYS A 468 -12.21 -13.76 -9.46
C LYS A 468 -10.87 -13.26 -8.91
N ALA A 469 -9.85 -14.12 -8.87
CA ALA A 469 -8.61 -13.88 -8.13
C ALA A 469 -8.86 -13.51 -6.65
N THR A 470 -9.64 -14.33 -5.94
CA THR A 470 -9.93 -14.16 -4.51
C THR A 470 -8.69 -14.51 -3.69
N PRO A 471 -8.19 -13.60 -2.85
CA PRO A 471 -7.06 -13.91 -2.00
C PRO A 471 -7.34 -15.09 -1.08
N ILE A 472 -6.36 -15.98 -0.95
CA ILE A 472 -6.42 -17.14 -0.06
C ILE A 472 -6.45 -16.63 1.39
N VAL A 473 -7.33 -17.23 2.19
CA VAL A 473 -7.39 -17.04 3.64
C VAL A 473 -7.02 -18.38 4.29
N PRO A 474 -5.79 -18.55 4.80
CA PRO A 474 -5.31 -19.86 5.24
C PRO A 474 -5.93 -20.26 6.58
N THR A 475 -5.96 -21.55 6.90
CA THR A 475 -6.34 -22.06 8.22
C THR A 475 -5.22 -21.86 9.24
N ASN A 476 -3.97 -22.13 8.85
CA ASN A 476 -2.81 -21.81 9.67
C ASN A 476 -2.53 -20.30 9.58
N LYS A 477 -2.70 -19.60 10.70
CA LYS A 477 -2.61 -18.13 10.78
C LYS A 477 -1.25 -17.60 11.24
N ARG A 478 -0.20 -18.45 11.34
CA ARG A 478 1.10 -18.05 11.91
C ARG A 478 1.67 -16.76 11.32
N PHE A 479 1.50 -16.56 10.01
CA PHE A 479 2.00 -15.40 9.27
C PHE A 479 0.88 -14.57 8.64
N ALA A 480 -0.37 -14.80 9.05
CA ALA A 480 -1.52 -14.09 8.52
C ALA A 480 -1.82 -12.83 9.33
N GLU A 481 -2.47 -11.88 8.69
CA GLU A 481 -3.07 -10.70 9.32
C GLU A 481 -4.04 -11.08 10.44
N ASN A 482 -4.34 -10.10 11.31
CA ASN A 482 -5.47 -10.24 12.22
C ASN A 482 -6.76 -10.44 11.41
N VAL A 483 -7.72 -11.14 12.00
CA VAL A 483 -9.02 -11.40 11.37
C VAL A 483 -10.14 -10.73 12.16
N ILE A 484 -11.26 -10.47 11.49
CA ILE A 484 -12.47 -9.98 12.16
C ILE A 484 -12.99 -11.08 13.08
N GLU A 485 -12.93 -10.85 14.38
CA GLU A 485 -13.40 -11.79 15.41
C GLU A 485 -14.89 -11.61 15.72
N ALA A 486 -15.51 -12.62 16.32
CA ALA A 486 -16.94 -12.61 16.64
C ALA A 486 -17.35 -11.56 17.69
N ASN A 487 -16.41 -11.10 18.50
CA ASN A 487 -16.57 -10.02 19.49
C ASN A 487 -16.25 -8.63 18.93
N ASN A 488 -15.84 -8.51 17.66
CA ASN A 488 -15.51 -7.23 17.06
C ASN A 488 -16.70 -6.24 17.17
N PRO A 489 -16.48 -4.97 17.57
CA PRO A 489 -17.57 -4.02 17.75
C PRO A 489 -18.45 -3.77 16.52
N ALA A 490 -17.90 -3.96 15.31
CA ALA A 490 -18.67 -3.79 14.07
C ALA A 490 -19.52 -5.03 13.71
N VAL A 491 -19.35 -6.17 14.38
CA VAL A 491 -20.04 -7.43 14.09
C VAL A 491 -21.45 -7.41 14.66
N SER A 492 -22.42 -7.76 13.83
CA SER A 492 -23.86 -7.68 14.16
C SER A 492 -24.40 -8.92 14.90
N GLY A 493 -23.60 -9.98 15.03
CA GLY A 493 -23.94 -11.22 15.73
C GLY A 493 -23.11 -12.41 15.27
N PRO A 494 -23.33 -13.61 15.85
CA PRO A 494 -22.51 -14.80 15.56
C PRO A 494 -22.67 -15.36 14.14
N ALA A 495 -23.69 -14.92 13.40
CA ALA A 495 -23.92 -15.30 12.00
C ALA A 495 -23.42 -14.24 11.00
N ASP A 496 -22.66 -13.25 11.47
CA ASP A 496 -22.11 -12.21 10.61
C ASP A 496 -21.09 -12.81 9.62
N PRO A 497 -21.30 -12.66 8.30
CA PRO A 497 -20.48 -13.32 7.29
C PRO A 497 -19.03 -12.81 7.25
N ARG A 498 -18.74 -11.69 7.92
CA ARG A 498 -17.41 -11.10 7.98
C ARG A 498 -16.47 -11.82 8.94
N ILE A 499 -16.99 -12.60 9.89
CA ILE A 499 -16.17 -13.27 10.91
C ILE A 499 -15.15 -14.18 10.22
N GLY A 500 -13.87 -13.99 10.52
CA GLY A 500 -12.75 -14.71 9.92
C GLY A 500 -12.14 -14.05 8.68
N ASN A 501 -12.74 -12.98 8.15
CA ASN A 501 -12.12 -12.20 7.08
C ASN A 501 -10.85 -11.51 7.59
N PRO A 502 -9.79 -11.43 6.78
CA PRO A 502 -8.58 -10.69 7.14
C PRO A 502 -8.85 -9.19 7.26
N MET A 503 -8.19 -8.56 8.23
CA MET A 503 -8.03 -7.10 8.32
C MET A 503 -6.87 -6.63 7.43
N LEU A 504 -6.78 -5.34 7.16
CA LEU A 504 -5.70 -4.80 6.32
C LEU A 504 -4.33 -4.98 6.99
N TYR A 505 -3.31 -5.21 6.17
CA TYR A 505 -1.92 -5.34 6.62
C TYR A 505 -1.43 -4.12 7.41
N ARG A 506 -1.72 -2.90 6.91
CA ARG A 506 -1.26 -1.63 7.50
C ARG A 506 -1.70 -1.40 8.95
N ILE A 507 -2.75 -2.09 9.39
CA ILE A 507 -3.29 -1.99 10.75
C ILE A 507 -3.13 -3.28 11.55
N SER A 508 -2.57 -4.31 10.93
CA SER A 508 -2.38 -5.60 11.58
C SER A 508 -1.18 -5.53 12.50
N THR A 509 -1.31 -6.19 13.65
CA THR A 509 -0.34 -6.18 14.73
C THR A 509 0.01 -7.61 15.12
N GLY A 510 1.24 -7.80 15.58
CA GLY A 510 1.77 -9.07 16.06
C GLY A 510 2.29 -8.98 17.49
N HIS A 511 3.56 -9.32 17.66
CA HIS A 511 4.27 -9.38 18.94
C HIS A 511 4.07 -8.12 19.79
N GLU A 512 3.39 -8.26 20.93
CA GLU A 512 3.07 -7.17 21.88
C GLU A 512 2.39 -5.94 21.23
N GLY A 513 1.57 -6.15 20.20
CA GLY A 513 0.83 -5.07 19.55
C GLY A 513 1.65 -4.25 18.55
N ILE A 514 2.90 -4.64 18.26
CA ILE A 514 3.71 -3.99 17.23
C ILE A 514 3.12 -4.25 15.83
N PHE A 515 3.01 -3.19 15.03
CA PHE A 515 2.52 -3.27 13.66
C PHE A 515 3.44 -4.12 12.78
N CYS A 516 2.84 -4.90 11.88
CA CYS A 516 3.61 -5.70 10.92
C CYS A 516 4.57 -4.82 10.10
N GLU A 517 4.15 -3.61 9.73
CA GLU A 517 4.95 -2.65 8.97
C GLU A 517 6.23 -2.20 9.70
N ALA A 518 6.21 -2.16 11.03
CA ALA A 518 7.38 -1.79 11.82
C ALA A 518 8.51 -2.83 11.74
N CYS A 519 8.16 -4.11 11.52
CA CYS A 519 9.12 -5.19 11.37
C CYS A 519 9.46 -5.50 9.90
N HIS A 520 8.48 -5.43 9.01
CA HIS A 520 8.59 -5.92 7.64
C HIS A 520 8.73 -4.82 6.58
N GLY A 521 8.44 -3.55 6.89
CA GLY A 521 8.34 -2.46 5.93
C GLY A 521 6.93 -2.25 5.39
N ALA A 522 6.72 -1.24 4.56
CA ALA A 522 5.40 -0.90 4.04
C ALA A 522 4.90 -1.87 2.95
N THR A 523 3.58 -1.85 2.69
CA THR A 523 3.01 -2.52 1.50
C THR A 523 3.79 -2.20 0.22
N HIS A 524 4.01 -3.22 -0.62
CA HIS A 524 4.84 -3.17 -1.84
C HIS A 524 6.35 -2.85 -1.67
N GLY A 525 6.76 -2.40 -0.48
CA GLY A 525 8.15 -2.09 -0.09
C GLY A 525 8.70 -2.99 1.02
N ILE A 526 8.16 -4.20 1.20
CA ILE A 526 8.59 -5.16 2.23
C ILE A 526 10.09 -5.46 2.11
N TRP A 527 10.82 -5.37 3.20
CA TRP A 527 12.28 -5.46 3.21
C TRP A 527 12.80 -6.89 2.95
N PRO A 528 13.99 -7.03 2.34
CA PRO A 528 14.84 -5.95 1.84
C PRO A 528 14.46 -5.51 0.42
N ASN A 529 14.74 -4.25 0.10
CA ASN A 529 14.94 -3.86 -1.30
C ASN A 529 16.31 -4.40 -1.75
N LYS A 530 16.40 -4.96 -2.97
CA LYS A 530 17.64 -5.57 -3.50
C LYS A 530 18.78 -4.58 -3.65
N ASN A 531 18.49 -3.31 -3.92
CA ASN A 531 19.51 -2.28 -3.94
C ASN A 531 19.89 -1.94 -2.48
N PRO A 532 21.14 -2.20 -2.04
CA PRO A 532 21.54 -2.00 -0.65
C PRO A 532 21.43 -0.54 -0.19
N ASP A 533 21.55 0.41 -1.12
CA ASP A 533 21.51 1.84 -0.83
C ASP A 533 20.09 2.44 -0.91
N ALA A 534 19.08 1.63 -1.27
CA ALA A 534 17.69 2.08 -1.37
C ALA A 534 17.16 2.63 -0.04
N ASN A 535 16.36 3.70 -0.12
CA ASN A 535 15.75 4.32 1.06
C ASN A 535 14.89 3.36 1.88
N ASP A 536 14.25 2.36 1.25
CA ASP A 536 13.50 1.33 1.96
C ASP A 536 14.35 0.62 3.02
N ASN A 537 15.63 0.39 2.75
CA ASN A 537 16.51 -0.34 3.64
C ASN A 537 16.99 0.51 4.84
N VAL A 538 16.85 1.84 4.80
CA VAL A 538 17.41 2.75 5.81
C VAL A 538 16.86 2.43 7.20
N ALA A 539 15.54 2.26 7.33
CA ALA A 539 14.90 1.96 8.60
C ALA A 539 15.44 0.65 9.21
N ALA A 540 15.47 -0.44 8.43
CA ALA A 540 16.01 -1.71 8.89
C ALA A 540 17.48 -1.60 9.31
N VAL A 541 18.31 -0.91 8.52
CA VAL A 541 19.74 -0.73 8.84
C VAL A 541 19.92 0.10 10.12
N GLN A 542 19.14 1.16 10.34
CA GLN A 542 19.20 1.95 11.56
C GLN A 542 18.80 1.16 12.80
N LEU A 543 17.81 0.27 12.67
CA LEU A 543 17.26 -0.52 13.77
C LEU A 543 18.14 -1.71 14.18
N GLN A 544 18.61 -2.51 13.21
CA GLN A 544 19.31 -3.78 13.49
C GLN A 544 20.71 -3.89 12.86
N GLY A 545 21.17 -2.86 12.13
CA GLY A 545 22.50 -2.83 11.52
C GLY A 545 22.62 -3.57 10.18
N HIS A 546 21.53 -4.16 9.67
CA HIS A 546 21.48 -4.81 8.35
C HIS A 546 20.11 -4.68 7.69
N THR A 547 20.06 -4.92 6.38
CA THR A 547 18.82 -4.90 5.59
C THR A 547 17.92 -6.09 5.91
N GLY A 548 16.62 -5.96 5.66
CA GLY A 548 15.64 -7.05 5.76
C GLY A 548 14.67 -6.87 6.93
N THR A 549 13.75 -7.83 7.09
CA THR A 549 12.83 -7.88 8.23
C THR A 549 13.59 -7.74 9.55
N VAL A 550 13.05 -6.94 10.48
CA VAL A 550 13.60 -6.79 11.83
C VAL A 550 13.51 -8.13 12.56
N SER A 551 14.67 -8.68 12.92
CA SER A 551 14.78 -9.98 13.60
C SER A 551 15.76 -9.95 14.78
N GLU A 552 16.62 -8.94 14.88
CA GLU A 552 17.49 -8.78 16.04
C GLU A 552 16.69 -8.25 17.22
N CYS A 553 16.44 -9.11 18.22
CA CYS A 553 15.59 -8.78 19.36
C CYS A 553 16.13 -7.60 20.19
N SER A 554 17.45 -7.37 20.13
CA SER A 554 18.13 -6.24 20.76
C SER A 554 17.70 -4.87 20.22
N THR A 555 17.02 -4.83 19.06
CA THR A 555 16.38 -3.61 18.52
C THR A 555 15.43 -2.99 19.55
N CYS A 556 14.71 -3.84 20.32
CA CYS A 556 13.72 -3.41 21.31
C CYS A 556 14.07 -3.85 22.73
N HIS A 557 14.71 -5.00 22.90
CA HIS A 557 14.97 -5.60 24.21
C HIS A 557 16.39 -5.30 24.68
N THR A 558 16.52 -4.61 25.82
CA THR A 558 17.82 -4.21 26.38
C THR A 558 18.46 -5.26 27.31
N GLY A 559 17.82 -6.40 27.50
CA GLY A 559 18.25 -7.45 28.44
C GLY A 559 18.28 -8.83 27.81
N ASP A 560 18.83 -9.80 28.56
CA ASP A 560 18.76 -11.21 28.18
C ASP A 560 17.31 -11.70 28.24
N LEU A 561 16.85 -12.25 27.13
CA LEU A 561 15.50 -12.81 26.98
C LEU A 561 15.43 -14.24 27.54
N GLY A 562 16.57 -14.87 27.82
CA GLY A 562 16.65 -16.27 28.22
C GLY A 562 16.15 -17.22 27.12
N ASN A 563 15.74 -18.43 27.53
CA ASN A 563 15.30 -19.45 26.59
C ASN A 563 13.77 -19.45 26.49
N THR A 564 13.24 -18.82 25.45
CA THR A 564 11.79 -18.65 25.22
C THR A 564 11.41 -18.87 23.75
N LEU A 565 10.12 -19.07 23.50
CA LEU A 565 9.48 -19.13 22.17
C LEU A 565 8.40 -18.04 22.02
N GLU A 566 8.42 -17.02 22.87
CA GLU A 566 7.39 -15.97 22.94
C GLU A 566 7.64 -14.80 21.98
N GLY A 567 8.60 -14.94 21.06
CA GLY A 567 8.86 -13.97 20.00
C GLY A 567 7.78 -13.97 18.92
N PRO A 568 7.88 -13.04 17.95
CA PRO A 568 6.96 -12.98 16.81
C PRO A 568 6.89 -14.33 16.09
N HIS A 569 5.70 -14.75 15.67
CA HIS A 569 5.47 -16.03 14.98
C HIS A 569 5.91 -17.29 15.75
N GLY A 570 6.16 -17.18 17.06
CA GLY A 570 6.71 -18.25 17.89
C GLY A 570 8.24 -18.37 17.83
N MET A 571 8.92 -17.32 17.38
CA MET A 571 10.38 -17.28 17.30
C MET A 571 11.03 -17.27 18.70
N HIS A 572 12.21 -17.87 18.76
CA HIS A 572 13.12 -17.75 19.90
C HIS A 572 14.13 -16.62 19.68
N PRO A 573 14.87 -16.18 20.73
CA PRO A 573 15.98 -15.26 20.56
C PRO A 573 17.02 -15.79 19.56
N VAL A 574 17.38 -14.94 18.61
CA VAL A 574 18.35 -15.27 17.54
C VAL A 574 19.73 -14.70 17.86
N GLY A 575 20.78 -15.29 17.27
CA GLY A 575 22.18 -14.88 17.50
C GLY A 575 22.90 -15.68 18.58
N ASP A 576 24.08 -15.19 18.96
CA ASP A 576 24.93 -15.81 19.98
C ASP A 576 24.37 -15.50 21.38
N THR A 577 23.45 -16.34 21.84
CA THR A 577 22.69 -16.18 23.09
C THR A 577 22.76 -17.46 23.92
N SER A 578 22.20 -17.46 25.12
CA SER A 578 22.04 -18.70 25.90
C SER A 578 21.24 -19.76 25.13
N PHE A 579 20.35 -19.34 24.24
CA PHE A 579 19.52 -20.25 23.45
C PHE A 579 20.38 -21.09 22.53
N SER A 580 21.24 -20.48 21.69
CA SER A 580 22.15 -21.22 20.79
C SER A 580 23.23 -22.00 21.55
N ASN A 581 23.65 -21.51 22.73
CA ASN A 581 24.66 -22.14 23.56
C ASN A 581 24.09 -23.21 24.53
N GLY A 582 23.35 -24.18 24.00
CA GLY A 582 22.82 -25.34 24.74
C GLY A 582 21.56 -25.10 25.57
N GLY A 583 21.08 -23.85 25.67
CA GLY A 583 19.91 -23.52 26.49
C GLY A 583 18.56 -24.02 25.95
N HIS A 584 18.51 -24.47 24.70
CA HIS A 584 17.26 -24.85 24.02
C HIS A 584 16.89 -26.35 24.13
N GLU A 585 17.79 -27.21 24.64
CA GLU A 585 17.58 -28.67 24.73
C GLU A 585 16.24 -29.03 25.38
N ASP A 586 16.03 -28.51 26.60
CA ASP A 586 14.80 -28.69 27.37
C ASP A 586 13.52 -28.27 26.62
N LEU A 587 13.61 -27.25 25.77
CA LEU A 587 12.47 -26.77 24.96
C LEU A 587 12.25 -27.67 23.75
N ALA A 588 13.32 -28.10 23.09
CA ALA A 588 13.28 -29.01 21.95
C ALA A 588 12.68 -30.36 22.34
N GLU A 589 13.05 -30.91 23.51
CA GLU A 589 12.49 -32.17 24.02
C GLU A 589 10.99 -32.08 24.35
N LYS A 590 10.57 -30.96 24.95
CA LYS A 590 9.18 -30.80 25.44
C LYS A 590 8.23 -30.29 24.36
N LYS A 591 8.73 -29.53 23.38
CA LYS A 591 7.97 -28.86 22.33
C LYS A 591 8.63 -29.03 20.94
N PRO A 592 8.87 -30.27 20.48
CA PRO A 592 9.58 -30.51 19.23
C PRO A 592 8.88 -29.86 18.02
N ASP A 593 7.55 -29.91 17.97
CA ASP A 593 6.78 -29.35 16.85
C ASP A 593 6.89 -27.81 16.75
N ALA A 594 7.20 -27.11 17.84
CA ALA A 594 7.45 -25.67 17.78
C ALA A 594 8.76 -25.36 17.03
N CYS A 595 9.76 -26.24 17.13
CA CYS A 595 11.01 -26.12 16.39
C CYS A 595 10.78 -26.55 14.93
N ARG A 596 10.10 -27.68 14.72
CA ARG A 596 9.83 -28.23 13.39
C ARG A 596 9.03 -27.28 12.50
N ALA A 597 8.16 -26.46 13.08
CA ALA A 597 7.41 -25.43 12.36
C ALA A 597 8.32 -24.51 11.51
N CYS A 598 9.52 -24.17 11.99
CA CYS A 598 10.44 -23.29 11.27
C CYS A 598 11.68 -24.02 10.74
N HIS A 599 12.20 -24.99 11.50
CA HIS A 599 13.43 -25.72 11.18
C HIS A 599 13.20 -27.01 10.40
N GLY A 600 11.96 -27.30 9.99
CA GLY A 600 11.62 -28.46 9.17
C GLY A 600 11.29 -29.70 9.99
N VAL A 601 10.61 -30.65 9.36
CA VAL A 601 10.03 -31.84 10.04
C VAL A 601 11.09 -32.64 10.78
N ASN A 602 12.30 -32.69 10.21
CA ASN A 602 13.44 -33.43 10.74
C ASN A 602 14.59 -32.50 11.14
N GLY A 603 14.38 -31.19 11.33
CA GLY A 603 15.46 -30.27 11.68
C GLY A 603 16.42 -29.92 10.54
N GLU A 604 16.05 -30.19 9.29
CA GLU A 604 16.86 -29.94 8.09
C GLU A 604 17.07 -28.46 7.76
N GLY A 605 16.40 -27.54 8.47
CA GLY A 605 16.35 -26.11 8.18
C GLY A 605 15.41 -25.80 7.01
N THR A 606 14.73 -24.65 7.08
CA THR A 606 13.88 -24.16 5.98
C THR A 606 14.09 -22.66 5.74
N VAL A 607 13.46 -22.11 4.71
CA VAL A 607 13.44 -20.67 4.45
C VAL A 607 12.86 -19.82 5.58
N LEU A 608 12.10 -20.43 6.50
CA LEU A 608 11.55 -19.77 7.69
C LEU A 608 12.58 -19.61 8.81
N ALA A 609 13.70 -20.33 8.76
CA ALA A 609 14.73 -20.36 9.79
C ALA A 609 16.11 -20.05 9.19
N ARG A 610 16.22 -18.96 8.43
CA ARG A 610 17.49 -18.53 7.82
C ARG A 610 18.21 -17.49 8.69
N ALA A 611 19.54 -17.50 8.67
CA ALA A 611 20.32 -16.45 9.31
C ALA A 611 20.11 -15.11 8.59
N ALA A 612 19.60 -14.09 9.30
CA ALA A 612 19.31 -12.78 8.70
C ALA A 612 20.57 -11.97 8.34
N THR A 613 21.69 -12.30 8.96
CA THR A 613 23.03 -11.72 8.77
C THR A 613 24.07 -12.82 8.99
N ASP A 614 25.34 -12.54 8.70
CA ASP A 614 26.43 -13.46 9.04
C ASP A 614 26.49 -13.63 10.56
N ARG A 615 26.54 -14.87 11.04
CA ARG A 615 26.53 -15.17 12.47
C ARG A 615 27.63 -16.14 12.85
N THR A 616 28.23 -15.90 14.01
CA THR A 616 29.01 -16.90 14.74
C THR A 616 28.23 -17.26 15.99
N LEU A 617 27.89 -18.55 16.15
CA LEU A 617 27.10 -19.05 17.27
C LEU A 617 27.95 -19.97 18.14
N SER A 618 27.82 -19.82 19.46
CA SER A 618 28.43 -20.72 20.43
C SER A 618 27.52 -21.91 20.71
N ASN A 619 28.10 -23.11 20.83
CA ASN A 619 27.44 -24.33 21.25
C ASN A 619 28.36 -25.12 22.19
N GLU A 620 28.12 -25.04 23.50
CA GLU A 620 28.83 -25.80 24.54
C GLU A 620 30.37 -25.76 24.41
N GLY A 621 30.90 -24.58 24.10
CA GLY A 621 32.35 -24.36 23.93
C GLY A 621 32.90 -24.66 22.53
N LYS A 622 32.04 -25.00 21.57
CA LYS A 622 32.33 -24.98 20.12
C LYS A 622 31.73 -23.73 19.49
N SER A 623 32.24 -23.33 18.32
CA SER A 623 31.67 -22.25 17.54
C SER A 623 31.37 -22.71 16.13
N ILE A 624 30.20 -22.32 15.62
CA ILE A 624 29.81 -22.49 14.22
C ILE A 624 29.67 -21.12 13.58
N THR A 625 29.87 -21.03 12.27
CA THR A 625 29.64 -19.80 11.50
C THR A 625 28.63 -20.08 10.41
N LEU A 626 27.64 -19.21 10.30
CA LEU A 626 26.56 -19.28 9.32
C LEU A 626 26.61 -18.01 8.47
N ALA A 627 26.52 -18.19 7.17
CA ALA A 627 26.39 -17.05 6.26
C ALA A 627 24.96 -16.49 6.30
N ARG A 628 24.81 -15.20 5.98
CA ARG A 628 23.49 -14.62 5.69
C ARG A 628 22.74 -15.47 4.66
N GLY A 629 21.46 -15.73 4.94
CA GLY A 629 20.57 -16.51 4.07
C GLY A 629 20.68 -18.02 4.27
N GLU A 630 21.68 -18.51 5.01
CA GLU A 630 21.84 -19.94 5.27
C GLU A 630 20.73 -20.46 6.20
N PRO A 631 19.99 -21.52 5.82
CA PRO A 631 19.05 -22.19 6.71
C PRO A 631 19.78 -22.79 7.93
N VAL A 632 19.23 -22.53 9.11
CA VAL A 632 19.73 -23.06 10.38
C VAL A 632 19.19 -24.47 10.58
N THR A 633 20.07 -25.46 10.45
CA THR A 633 19.76 -26.88 10.64
C THR A 633 20.26 -27.37 12.01
N CYS A 634 19.68 -28.47 12.50
CA CYS A 634 20.20 -29.14 13.70
C CYS A 634 21.59 -29.74 13.46
N THR A 635 21.86 -30.15 12.21
CA THR A 635 23.11 -30.81 11.79
C THR A 635 24.35 -29.93 11.87
N HIS A 636 24.19 -28.61 12.00
CA HIS A 636 25.30 -27.70 12.27
C HIS A 636 25.98 -28.00 13.62
N CYS A 637 25.24 -28.55 14.57
CA CYS A 637 25.67 -28.73 15.96
C CYS A 637 25.58 -30.18 16.47
N HIS A 638 24.53 -30.91 16.07
CA HIS A 638 24.20 -32.24 16.59
C HIS A 638 23.94 -33.24 15.46
N GLU A 639 23.89 -34.54 15.75
CA GLU A 639 23.29 -35.48 14.80
C GLU A 639 21.79 -35.15 14.69
N ASN A 640 21.17 -35.31 13.52
CA ASN A 640 19.83 -34.78 13.26
C ASN A 640 18.77 -35.52 14.13
N GLU A 641 18.47 -34.99 15.31
CA GLU A 641 17.78 -35.71 16.41
C GLU A 641 16.35 -35.21 16.71
N LEU A 642 15.77 -34.33 15.89
CA LEU A 642 14.38 -33.85 16.08
C LEU A 642 13.30 -34.85 15.67
#